data_AF-D6RQK2-F1
#
_entry.id   AF-D6RQK2-F1
#
_cell.length_a   1.000
_cell.length_b   1.000
_cell.length_c   1.000
_cell.angle_alpha   90.00
_cell.angle_beta   90.00
_cell.angle_gamma   90.00
#
_symmetry.space_group_name_H-M   'P 1'
#
loop_
_entity.id
_entity.type
_entity.pdbx_description
1 polymer ?
#
loop_
_entity_poly.entity_id
_entity_poly.type
_entity_poly.pdbx_seq_one_letter_code
_entity_poly.pdbx_strand_id
1 'polypeptide(L)'
;MVPTNAEHFTWQLQSNTWQCNVCFGNPIFQEKHVTRHEQSRGHTTAVTRYIDEMNRSNSQAILNTPQGVIEHPPPPPTPDFSSDFALDSLILQARTGILNPTVPSPSHRASVIPRTHTPAPPTPPAPTVDIAITEHHSSRETLQDSRRVVIEAVQNAIDKFVNNSDESDDEVYGDIEEEPVVGIQIDQETTPALPTTSSRSNRKGPQRGPWSPWPDRISCTIDVASRIPRSVMSDLDKDVSLWLLSENGVPNVPSLWELKQISANVESYCGMNMKRHTGSMGHTYYVLQPSSHVEMDFANPTVRAQMEFYPEKLDGQPMSRASQAQRWLEEMDGDYLTPMYRKGGRDFYVFEPTLLDNGSVVMPTRFFRMGSSNTMWFDAWPVTPLSGQNGWLVDEEHSYSLHVQELSLSGDDLWSGALLGVHLPPIRNLLMKSYEDAREPFKPWDRPFLNPWRLKAGGRRVFSYPMWLYCDDTSGNRSKKWNEHNSFLMVSACLPREAAHREVNVHFLCTSNAAPPLEMMEGIVEDIESSQKDGIWVYDSVLHEMVLVVVWVLALLGDNPMQSEFACHAGLRSKFFCRVCWVKGKDTDDMEELIVGGGRSETEDGLIERVLRFMKVGRKRTREQSLETTQEMLDNVVLLETQKKNNDLRVKTGVKDTFLNFFLDKIEQRRKNITDVEERENVTARVLNTMPRNVFNLNPHQDTPVEILHVVLLGYVKYFWRDAIDRLSDPQKVTLKHRLSSLDLSGLDPAASSLRGQTLVQYAGSLVGRDFQLIQQVAIFALYDLLDERILSTWAALSALIPYLWQPQIDDLEAYLIDLQDAIDHFLECTAHWTPRWFNKPKFHLLLHLPAHIRRFGPAILFATEVFESFNAVIRAWSIHSNRLAPSRDIAMHAAHLARIRHFLSGGYFRVKGSEEPDTFEWLTAGAEVLRLGQEPSVVTRRIGLFREPPRAPGITRRSKNTGAVHWDKTQSAQHAPVPDVPHDLTQQLFRFGKEACIQNLDIVQVGSFVILCSGNPLEASIGEIIEILTPALGSLFSDSDGPSYVLVKEYEPGPLVPPYSMPKLILKGYAFVPLQELACAVNVQHNCAQNRCDLSKSRIVRMEREDTTQTEPETRHRNVDDRVLNISKIRDARFLRKFLPKPVRRDREQLVRDSVRRELDL
;
A
#
# COMPACT_ATOMS: atom_id res chain seq x y z
N MET A 1 -37.48 -12.50 30.03
CA MET A 1 -36.13 -12.54 29.43
C MET A 1 -35.23 -13.20 30.47
N VAL A 2 -34.48 -14.25 30.12
CA VAL A 2 -33.55 -14.90 31.06
C VAL A 2 -32.21 -14.15 31.01
N PRO A 3 -31.53 -13.87 32.14
CA PRO A 3 -30.17 -13.35 32.14
C PRO A 3 -29.22 -14.33 31.45
N THR A 4 -28.62 -13.92 30.33
CA THR A 4 -28.02 -14.86 29.36
C THR A 4 -26.70 -15.52 29.78
N ASN A 5 -26.06 -15.08 30.87
CA ASN A 5 -24.71 -15.52 31.27
C ASN A 5 -24.61 -16.11 32.69
N ALA A 6 -25.73 -16.57 33.29
CA ALA A 6 -25.78 -17.03 34.68
C ALA A 6 -25.19 -18.45 34.92
N GLU A 7 -24.06 -18.79 34.30
CA GLU A 7 -23.47 -20.16 34.26
C GLU A 7 -23.16 -20.78 35.63
N HIS A 8 -23.06 -19.96 36.67
CA HIS A 8 -22.70 -20.39 38.03
C HIS A 8 -23.86 -20.30 39.04
N PHE A 9 -25.12 -20.22 38.56
CA PHE A 9 -26.31 -20.13 39.40
C PHE A 9 -27.35 -21.21 39.11
N THR A 10 -28.00 -21.72 40.16
CA THR A 10 -29.17 -22.59 40.08
C THR A 10 -30.44 -21.79 40.37
N TRP A 11 -31.48 -21.94 39.57
CA TRP A 11 -32.80 -21.35 39.84
C TRP A 11 -33.59 -22.19 40.85
N GLN A 12 -33.97 -21.60 41.99
CA GLN A 12 -34.78 -22.26 43.01
C GLN A 12 -36.27 -22.00 42.79
N LEU A 13 -36.93 -22.95 42.13
CA LEU A 13 -38.31 -22.84 41.65
C LEU A 13 -39.34 -22.57 42.77
N GLN A 14 -39.11 -23.08 43.98
CA GLN A 14 -40.02 -22.92 45.11
C GLN A 14 -39.96 -21.53 45.79
N SER A 15 -38.83 -20.83 45.68
CA SER A 15 -38.60 -19.52 46.33
C SER A 15 -38.47 -18.36 45.34
N ASN A 16 -38.46 -18.63 44.04
CA ASN A 16 -38.31 -17.64 42.96
C ASN A 16 -37.02 -16.80 43.13
N THR A 17 -35.90 -17.49 43.40
CA THR A 17 -34.58 -16.89 43.66
C THR A 17 -33.46 -17.71 43.01
N TRP A 18 -32.38 -17.04 42.61
CA TRP A 18 -31.17 -17.65 42.08
C TRP A 18 -30.16 -17.94 43.20
N GLN A 19 -29.61 -19.14 43.23
CA GLN A 19 -28.57 -19.55 44.17
C GLN A 19 -27.22 -19.63 43.48
N CYS A 20 -26.20 -18.95 44.00
CA CYS A 20 -24.84 -19.09 43.48
C CYS A 20 -24.25 -20.45 43.90
N ASN A 21 -23.68 -21.20 42.95
CA ASN A 21 -23.12 -22.53 43.19
C ASN A 21 -21.62 -22.52 43.55
N VAL A 22 -20.90 -21.45 43.21
CA VAL A 22 -19.44 -21.33 43.39
C VAL A 22 -19.01 -20.55 44.63
N CYS A 23 -19.82 -19.61 45.11
CA CYS A 23 -19.50 -18.81 46.30
C CYS A 23 -19.77 -19.59 47.58
N PHE A 24 -18.82 -19.51 48.53
CA PHE A 24 -18.91 -20.20 49.81
C PHE A 24 -20.22 -19.90 50.57
N GLY A 25 -20.91 -20.94 51.02
CA GLY A 25 -22.23 -20.85 51.65
C GLY A 25 -23.42 -20.79 50.68
N ASN A 26 -23.18 -20.92 49.38
CA ASN A 26 -24.16 -20.92 48.28
C ASN A 26 -25.25 -19.84 48.43
N PRO A 27 -24.86 -18.54 48.43
CA PRO A 27 -25.78 -17.44 48.71
C PRO A 27 -26.90 -17.29 47.68
N ILE A 28 -28.06 -16.81 48.14
CA ILE A 28 -29.32 -16.75 47.40
C ILE A 28 -29.72 -15.29 47.12
N PHE A 29 -30.12 -15.01 45.88
CA PHE A 29 -30.40 -13.67 45.37
C PHE A 29 -31.75 -13.60 44.63
N GLN A 30 -32.41 -12.45 44.69
CA GLN A 30 -33.43 -12.09 43.69
C GLN A 30 -32.74 -11.75 42.36
N GLU A 31 -33.38 -12.08 41.24
CA GLU A 31 -32.88 -11.92 39.86
C GLU A 31 -32.17 -10.58 39.60
N LYS A 32 -32.82 -9.47 39.97
CA LYS A 32 -32.27 -8.09 39.87
C LYS A 32 -30.93 -7.83 40.57
N HIS A 33 -30.45 -8.75 41.42
CA HIS A 33 -29.16 -8.64 42.12
C HIS A 33 -28.10 -9.63 41.62
N VAL A 34 -28.45 -10.59 40.76
CA VAL A 34 -27.53 -11.65 40.27
C VAL A 34 -26.34 -11.03 39.54
N THR A 35 -26.58 -10.18 38.54
CA THR A 35 -25.53 -9.51 37.76
C THR A 35 -24.60 -8.64 38.61
N ARG A 36 -25.10 -8.07 39.71
CA ARG A 36 -24.27 -7.31 40.66
C ARG A 36 -23.41 -8.21 41.55
N HIS A 37 -23.84 -9.45 41.81
CA HIS A 37 -23.02 -10.44 42.50
C HIS A 37 -21.99 -11.08 41.56
N GLU A 38 -22.34 -11.38 40.30
CA GLU A 38 -21.39 -11.86 39.27
C GLU A 38 -20.18 -10.92 39.12
N GLN A 39 -20.45 -9.61 39.06
CA GLN A 39 -19.44 -8.55 39.00
C GLN A 39 -18.70 -8.29 40.33
N SER A 40 -19.04 -8.99 41.42
CA SER A 40 -18.38 -8.81 42.71
C SER A 40 -17.05 -9.58 42.77
N ARG A 41 -15.98 -8.92 43.22
CA ARG A 41 -14.62 -9.50 43.27
C ARG A 41 -14.56 -10.86 43.99
N GLY A 42 -15.39 -11.05 45.03
CA GLY A 42 -15.50 -12.33 45.75
C GLY A 42 -16.10 -13.46 44.90
N HIS A 43 -17.05 -13.16 44.02
CA HIS A 43 -17.59 -14.12 43.06
C HIS A 43 -16.54 -14.49 42.00
N THR A 44 -15.86 -13.50 41.41
CA THR A 44 -14.80 -13.74 40.41
C THR A 44 -13.70 -14.66 40.97
N THR A 45 -13.22 -14.41 42.20
CA THR A 45 -12.22 -15.27 42.86
C THR A 45 -12.76 -16.68 43.16
N ALA A 46 -14.04 -16.82 43.50
CA ALA A 46 -14.67 -18.12 43.72
C ALA A 46 -14.77 -18.93 42.41
N VAL A 47 -15.11 -18.29 41.29
CA VAL A 47 -15.14 -18.90 39.95
C VAL A 47 -13.76 -19.44 39.54
N THR A 48 -12.69 -18.63 39.68
CA THR A 48 -11.33 -19.07 39.35
C THR A 48 -10.94 -20.32 40.15
N ARG A 49 -11.22 -20.34 41.46
CA ARG A 49 -10.94 -21.50 42.32
C ARG A 49 -11.76 -22.73 41.92
N TYR A 50 -13.04 -22.57 41.58
CA TYR A 50 -13.90 -23.67 41.16
C TYR A 50 -13.39 -24.34 39.86
N ILE A 51 -12.92 -23.54 38.91
CA ILE A 51 -12.31 -24.02 37.65
C ILE A 51 -11.00 -24.79 37.93
N ASP A 52 -10.14 -24.25 38.81
CA ASP A 52 -8.90 -24.94 39.22
C ASP A 52 -9.16 -26.28 39.92
N GLU A 53 -10.21 -26.36 40.75
CA GLU A 53 -10.61 -27.60 41.43
C GLU A 53 -11.15 -28.63 40.42
N MET A 54 -11.99 -28.24 39.46
CA MET A 54 -12.43 -29.13 38.37
C MET A 54 -11.26 -29.65 37.52
N ASN A 55 -10.31 -28.78 37.16
CA ASN A 55 -9.15 -29.17 36.36
C ASN A 55 -8.26 -30.19 37.09
N ARG A 56 -8.12 -30.08 38.42
CA ARG A 56 -7.41 -31.08 39.24
C ARG A 56 -8.16 -32.40 39.32
N SER A 57 -9.49 -32.38 39.48
CA SER A 57 -10.32 -33.59 39.49
C SER A 57 -10.24 -34.36 38.16
N ASN A 58 -10.35 -33.66 37.02
CA ASN A 58 -10.16 -34.27 35.70
C ASN A 58 -8.76 -34.87 35.52
N SER A 59 -7.72 -34.19 36.04
CA SER A 59 -6.34 -34.70 35.99
C SER A 59 -6.14 -35.99 36.80
N GLN A 60 -6.85 -36.16 37.93
CA GLN A 60 -6.78 -37.38 38.74
C GLN A 60 -7.61 -38.55 38.18
N ALA A 61 -8.65 -38.27 37.39
CA ALA A 61 -9.45 -39.30 36.72
C ALA A 61 -8.66 -40.07 35.63
N ILE A 62 -7.67 -39.43 35.01
CA ILE A 62 -6.85 -40.00 33.92
C ILE A 62 -5.81 -41.02 34.43
N LEU A 63 -5.51 -41.04 35.74
CA LEU A 63 -4.43 -41.85 36.35
C LEU A 63 -4.89 -43.14 37.04
N ASN A 64 -6.18 -43.48 37.05
CA ASN A 64 -6.74 -44.56 37.88
C ASN A 64 -7.57 -45.61 37.10
N THR A 65 -7.07 -46.06 35.95
CA THR A 65 -7.69 -47.15 35.15
C THR A 65 -6.83 -48.43 35.22
N PRO A 66 -7.28 -49.55 35.82
CA PRO A 66 -6.46 -50.75 35.97
C PRO A 66 -6.17 -51.50 34.65
N GLN A 67 -5.04 -52.22 34.61
CA GLN A 67 -4.65 -53.07 33.49
C GLN A 67 -5.40 -54.41 33.46
N GLY A 68 -5.59 -54.97 32.25
CA GLY A 68 -5.93 -56.37 32.01
C GLY A 68 -4.81 -57.05 31.19
N VAL A 69 -4.53 -58.33 31.46
CA VAL A 69 -3.31 -59.03 30.99
C VAL A 69 -3.65 -60.25 30.12
N ILE A 70 -2.95 -60.40 28.98
CA ILE A 70 -2.75 -61.65 28.23
C ILE A 70 -1.29 -61.69 27.73
N GLU A 71 -0.73 -62.88 27.51
CA GLU A 71 0.71 -63.20 27.52
C GLU A 71 1.41 -63.25 26.15
N HIS A 72 2.76 -63.28 26.16
CA HIS A 72 3.64 -63.54 25.00
C HIS A 72 4.69 -64.64 25.31
N PRO A 73 4.89 -65.62 24.41
CA PRO A 73 6.07 -66.50 24.37
C PRO A 73 6.91 -66.25 23.07
N PRO A 74 8.02 -66.95 22.76
CA PRO A 74 9.37 -66.38 22.95
C PRO A 74 10.24 -66.26 21.65
N PRO A 75 11.36 -65.51 21.68
CA PRO A 75 12.25 -65.30 20.53
C PRO A 75 13.33 -66.40 20.38
N PRO A 76 13.69 -66.73 19.12
CA PRO A 76 15.10 -66.72 18.69
C PRO A 76 15.28 -66.35 17.18
N PRO A 77 16.52 -66.24 16.65
CA PRO A 77 17.76 -65.67 17.19
C PRO A 77 18.42 -64.64 16.22
N THR A 78 19.48 -63.95 16.68
CA THR A 78 20.46 -63.24 15.80
C THR A 78 21.59 -64.18 15.34
N PRO A 79 22.33 -63.82 14.27
CA PRO A 79 23.74 -63.44 14.46
C PRO A 79 24.31 -62.35 13.51
N ASP A 80 25.21 -61.53 14.06
CA ASP A 80 26.55 -61.05 13.61
C ASP A 80 26.88 -60.72 12.13
N PHE A 81 27.88 -59.93 11.72
CA PHE A 81 29.03 -59.20 12.32
C PHE A 81 29.14 -57.78 11.64
N SER A 82 30.00 -56.79 11.94
CA SER A 82 31.34 -56.73 12.56
C SER A 82 31.73 -55.33 13.13
N SER A 83 32.51 -55.30 14.23
CA SER A 83 33.71 -54.47 14.53
C SER A 83 33.74 -52.93 14.40
N ASP A 84 34.38 -52.14 15.28
CA ASP A 84 35.01 -52.42 16.60
C ASP A 84 35.47 -51.16 17.37
N PHE A 85 35.63 -51.30 18.70
CA PHE A 85 36.49 -50.53 19.67
C PHE A 85 36.45 -48.97 19.72
N ALA A 86 36.59 -48.26 20.87
CA ALA A 86 36.80 -48.63 22.28
C ALA A 86 36.16 -47.57 23.25
N LEU A 87 36.36 -47.71 24.57
CA LEU A 87 35.59 -47.05 25.65
C LEU A 87 36.44 -46.23 26.67
N ASP A 88 35.74 -45.49 27.54
CA ASP A 88 36.03 -45.21 28.98
C ASP A 88 36.59 -43.85 29.53
N SER A 89 35.70 -43.16 30.26
CA SER A 89 35.75 -42.84 31.72
C SER A 89 36.87 -42.04 32.43
N LEU A 90 36.46 -40.85 32.93
CA LEU A 90 36.57 -40.31 34.33
C LEU A 90 37.91 -39.83 34.99
N ILE A 91 37.71 -38.84 35.90
CA ILE A 91 38.53 -38.40 37.08
C ILE A 91 39.63 -37.30 36.94
N LEU A 92 39.30 -36.12 37.48
CA LEU A 92 39.98 -35.24 38.45
C LEU A 92 41.54 -35.11 38.61
N GLN A 93 41.96 -33.84 38.77
CA GLN A 93 43.05 -33.29 39.64
C GLN A 93 44.53 -33.17 39.20
N ALA A 94 45.06 -31.95 39.41
CA ALA A 94 46.37 -31.56 39.97
C ALA A 94 47.68 -31.49 39.11
N ARG A 95 48.09 -30.24 38.85
CA ARG A 95 49.43 -29.60 39.06
C ARG A 95 50.73 -30.21 38.47
N THR A 96 51.54 -29.28 37.90
CA THR A 96 52.99 -29.35 37.57
C THR A 96 53.42 -30.30 36.44
N GLY A 97 54.41 -29.98 35.59
CA GLY A 97 55.09 -28.69 35.40
C GLY A 97 56.39 -28.78 34.55
N ILE A 98 56.85 -27.64 34.03
CA ILE A 98 58.19 -27.37 33.45
C ILE A 98 58.55 -28.14 32.17
N LEU A 99 58.69 -27.42 31.04
CA LEU A 99 59.95 -27.33 30.27
C LEU A 99 59.89 -26.25 29.16
N ASN A 100 60.73 -25.23 29.31
CA ASN A 100 61.24 -24.34 28.25
C ASN A 100 62.58 -24.95 27.72
N PRO A 101 63.24 -24.46 26.63
CA PRO A 101 63.10 -23.15 25.96
C PRO A 101 62.94 -23.26 24.41
N THR A 102 62.77 -22.18 23.63
CA THR A 102 63.87 -21.30 23.14
C THR A 102 63.40 -19.99 22.47
N VAL A 103 64.34 -19.06 22.38
CA VAL A 103 64.31 -17.64 21.94
C VAL A 103 65.59 -17.49 21.08
N PRO A 104 65.72 -16.65 20.00
CA PRO A 104 65.36 -15.23 20.03
C PRO A 104 64.94 -14.51 18.74
N SER A 105 64.43 -13.28 18.93
CA SER A 105 64.55 -12.16 17.97
C SER A 105 65.68 -11.20 18.42
N PRO A 106 66.46 -10.58 17.51
CA PRO A 106 67.49 -9.60 17.85
C PRO A 106 66.92 -8.18 18.08
N SER A 107 67.68 -7.31 18.76
CA SER A 107 67.24 -5.97 19.15
C SER A 107 68.36 -4.92 19.10
N HIS A 108 68.03 -3.67 18.77
CA HIS A 108 68.81 -2.45 19.01
C HIS A 108 67.81 -1.30 19.26
N ARG A 109 67.83 -0.40 20.28
CA ARG A 109 68.87 0.22 21.15
C ARG A 109 69.87 1.14 20.41
N ALA A 110 70.12 2.39 20.84
CA ALA A 110 69.51 3.20 21.92
C ALA A 110 69.86 4.72 21.84
N SER A 111 69.10 5.56 22.56
CA SER A 111 69.46 6.80 23.30
C SER A 111 70.62 7.73 22.88
N VAL A 112 70.39 9.07 22.93
CA VAL A 112 71.05 10.03 23.89
C VAL A 112 70.51 11.49 23.74
N ILE A 113 70.67 12.27 24.82
CA ILE A 113 70.19 13.64 25.18
C ILE A 113 71.29 14.73 24.91
N PRO A 114 71.23 16.04 25.33
CA PRO A 114 70.14 16.95 25.79
C PRO A 114 70.24 18.43 25.23
N ARG A 115 69.43 19.37 25.81
CA ARG A 115 69.62 20.86 25.99
C ARG A 115 68.79 21.81 25.11
N THR A 116 68.27 22.97 25.54
CA THR A 116 67.77 23.60 26.80
C THR A 116 67.43 25.07 26.42
N HIS A 117 66.37 25.69 26.94
CA HIS A 117 66.37 27.01 27.63
C HIS A 117 64.96 27.48 28.08
N THR A 118 64.93 28.37 29.07
CA THR A 118 63.78 28.93 29.84
C THR A 118 63.79 30.49 29.74
N PRO A 119 62.93 31.32 30.40
CA PRO A 119 61.90 31.07 31.44
C PRO A 119 60.55 31.86 31.30
N ALA A 120 59.69 31.74 32.32
CA ALA A 120 58.56 32.66 32.67
C ALA A 120 58.81 33.27 34.07
N PRO A 121 58.14 34.38 34.50
CA PRO A 121 56.88 34.30 35.31
C PRO A 121 55.98 35.59 35.13
N PRO A 122 55.02 36.03 36.02
CA PRO A 122 54.48 35.46 37.28
C PRO A 122 52.93 35.47 37.50
N THR A 123 52.50 34.88 38.63
CA THR A 123 51.15 34.80 39.28
C THR A 123 51.34 34.72 40.83
N PRO A 124 50.34 34.62 41.76
CA PRO A 124 48.86 34.59 41.70
C PRO A 124 48.25 35.94 42.22
N PRO A 125 47.30 36.13 43.20
CA PRO A 125 46.54 35.25 44.15
C PRO A 125 45.33 34.48 43.53
N ALA A 126 44.59 33.56 44.16
CA ALA A 126 44.44 33.03 45.55
C ALA A 126 43.41 33.74 46.48
N PRO A 127 42.73 33.05 47.44
CA PRO A 127 43.02 31.70 47.97
C PRO A 127 41.87 30.66 47.98
N THR A 128 42.26 29.39 48.10
CA THR A 128 41.45 28.28 48.64
C THR A 128 41.73 28.13 50.14
N VAL A 129 40.80 27.58 50.92
CA VAL A 129 41.06 27.12 52.30
C VAL A 129 40.42 25.75 52.52
N ASP A 130 41.24 24.74 52.81
CA ASP A 130 40.81 23.46 53.37
C ASP A 130 40.75 23.52 54.90
N ILE A 131 39.68 23.01 55.51
CA ILE A 131 39.68 22.52 56.90
C ILE A 131 38.93 21.19 56.92
N ALA A 132 39.51 20.20 57.60
CA ALA A 132 39.05 18.82 57.58
C ALA A 132 38.08 18.47 58.73
N ILE A 133 37.13 17.59 58.41
CA ILE A 133 36.56 16.51 59.24
C ILE A 133 36.16 16.84 60.68
N THR A 134 34.86 16.80 60.95
CA THR A 134 34.31 15.93 62.00
C THR A 134 32.88 15.49 61.65
N GLU A 135 32.44 14.37 62.20
CA GLU A 135 31.35 13.56 61.63
C GLU A 135 29.96 13.89 62.19
N HIS A 136 28.92 13.62 61.39
CA HIS A 136 27.73 12.91 61.88
C HIS A 136 26.98 12.26 60.71
N HIS A 137 26.71 10.95 60.81
CA HIS A 137 26.03 10.17 59.77
C HIS A 137 24.52 10.43 59.70
N SER A 138 23.97 10.54 58.49
CA SER A 138 22.83 9.73 58.01
C SER A 138 22.41 10.08 56.56
N SER A 139 21.74 9.14 55.90
CA SER A 139 20.94 9.30 54.67
C SER A 139 21.60 10.06 53.49
N ARG A 140 22.57 9.45 52.80
CA ARG A 140 23.04 9.95 51.49
C ARG A 140 23.36 8.92 50.40
N GLU A 141 23.58 7.65 50.75
CA GLU A 141 24.06 6.62 49.80
C GLU A 141 22.96 6.18 48.81
N THR A 142 21.72 5.98 49.26
CA THR A 142 20.59 5.53 48.41
C THR A 142 20.21 6.48 47.28
N LEU A 143 20.65 7.75 47.30
CA LEU A 143 20.39 8.73 46.23
C LEU A 143 21.49 8.78 45.16
N GLN A 144 22.66 8.19 45.41
CA GLN A 144 23.76 8.19 44.43
C GLN A 144 23.64 7.01 43.47
N ASP A 145 23.33 5.80 43.93
CA ASP A 145 23.19 4.64 43.05
C ASP A 145 21.99 4.73 42.10
N SER A 146 20.82 5.24 42.54
CA SER A 146 19.69 5.50 41.62
C SER A 146 20.05 6.48 40.51
N ARG A 147 20.85 7.51 40.82
CA ARG A 147 21.40 8.43 39.81
C ARG A 147 22.42 7.76 38.90
N ARG A 148 23.26 6.86 39.43
CA ARG A 148 24.24 6.11 38.62
C ARG A 148 23.55 5.16 37.64
N VAL A 149 22.52 4.43 38.07
CA VAL A 149 21.73 3.55 37.21
C VAL A 149 21.01 4.33 36.11
N VAL A 150 20.42 5.49 36.41
CA VAL A 150 19.81 6.36 35.39
C VAL A 150 20.85 6.92 34.42
N ILE A 151 22.03 7.33 34.89
CA ILE A 151 23.11 7.82 34.02
C ILE A 151 23.68 6.69 33.15
N GLU A 152 23.90 5.49 33.69
CA GLU A 152 24.33 4.31 32.93
C GLU A 152 23.25 3.90 31.89
N ALA A 153 21.96 3.98 32.22
CA ALA A 153 20.86 3.73 31.28
C ALA A 153 20.77 4.80 30.17
N VAL A 154 20.92 6.09 30.52
CA VAL A 154 20.93 7.21 29.55
C VAL A 154 22.16 7.14 28.65
N GLN A 155 23.34 6.78 29.19
CA GLN A 155 24.55 6.60 28.39
C GLN A 155 24.37 5.44 27.39
N ASN A 156 23.88 4.28 27.84
CA ASN A 156 23.55 3.16 26.95
C ASN A 156 22.48 3.51 25.89
N ALA A 157 21.55 4.42 26.19
CA ALA A 157 20.57 4.93 25.23
C ALA A 157 21.20 5.89 24.21
N ILE A 158 22.09 6.79 24.65
CA ILE A 158 22.86 7.69 23.77
C ILE A 158 23.77 6.87 22.84
N ASP A 159 24.50 5.89 23.37
CA ASP A 159 25.40 5.06 22.58
C ASP A 159 24.62 4.20 21.56
N LYS A 160 23.40 3.76 21.90
CA LYS A 160 22.48 3.14 20.93
C LYS A 160 21.92 4.13 19.90
N PHE A 161 21.71 5.39 20.26
CA PHE A 161 21.18 6.42 19.36
C PHE A 161 22.23 6.89 18.34
N VAL A 162 23.47 7.08 18.79
CA VAL A 162 24.62 7.45 17.93
C VAL A 162 24.96 6.33 16.94
N ASN A 163 24.93 5.07 17.39
CA ASN A 163 25.20 3.90 16.53
C ASN A 163 24.00 3.46 15.66
N ASN A 164 23.00 4.32 15.43
CA ASN A 164 21.87 4.06 14.52
C ASN A 164 21.62 5.19 13.50
N SER A 165 22.54 6.15 13.33
CA SER A 165 22.31 7.34 12.47
C SER A 165 22.87 7.26 11.03
N ASP A 166 23.65 6.24 10.67
CA ASP A 166 24.14 6.01 9.30
C ASP A 166 24.36 4.50 9.08
N GLU A 167 23.43 3.79 8.43
CA GLU A 167 23.71 2.49 7.80
C GLU A 167 22.67 2.16 6.71
N SER A 168 23.09 1.48 5.64
CA SER A 168 22.21 0.97 4.58
C SER A 168 22.18 -0.55 4.60
N ASP A 169 21.08 -1.16 4.15
CA ASP A 169 20.90 -2.63 4.15
C ASP A 169 22.07 -3.37 3.47
N ASP A 170 22.86 -4.10 4.27
CA ASP A 170 23.80 -5.14 3.83
C ASP A 170 23.72 -6.31 4.85
N GLU A 171 23.50 -7.54 4.36
CA GLU A 171 23.33 -8.74 5.23
C GLU A 171 24.67 -9.45 5.48
N VAL A 172 25.02 -9.68 6.74
CA VAL A 172 26.09 -10.62 7.16
C VAL A 172 25.57 -11.53 8.28
N TYR A 173 25.83 -12.84 8.16
CA TYR A 173 25.42 -13.85 9.13
C TYR A 173 26.45 -14.02 10.25
N GLY A 174 25.97 -14.33 11.46
CA GLY A 174 26.77 -14.81 12.58
C GLY A 174 25.84 -15.34 13.67
N ASP A 175 25.96 -16.63 14.01
CA ASP A 175 25.13 -17.26 15.03
C ASP A 175 25.57 -16.85 16.44
N ILE A 176 24.61 -16.48 17.28
CA ILE A 176 24.78 -16.24 18.72
C ILE A 176 23.61 -16.94 19.44
N GLU A 177 23.92 -17.82 20.38
CA GLU A 177 22.92 -18.52 21.18
C GLU A 177 22.31 -17.57 22.23
N GLU A 178 20.99 -17.59 22.39
CA GLU A 178 20.28 -16.74 23.37
C GLU A 178 20.32 -17.35 24.78
N GLU A 179 21.04 -16.73 25.72
CA GLU A 179 20.86 -17.02 27.15
C GLU A 179 19.57 -16.34 27.70
N PRO A 180 18.82 -17.01 28.60
CA PRO A 180 17.57 -16.49 29.12
C PRO A 180 17.77 -15.35 30.13
N VAL A 181 17.33 -14.15 29.78
CA VAL A 181 17.33 -12.98 30.70
C VAL A 181 16.35 -13.23 31.85
N VAL A 182 16.88 -13.38 33.07
CA VAL A 182 16.09 -13.55 34.29
C VAL A 182 15.29 -12.28 34.60
N GLY A 183 13.97 -12.39 34.65
CA GLY A 183 13.08 -11.28 34.95
C GLY A 183 13.17 -10.84 36.41
N ILE A 184 13.70 -9.63 36.64
CA ILE A 184 13.70 -9.00 37.97
C ILE A 184 12.30 -8.45 38.27
N GLN A 185 11.63 -8.99 39.29
CA GLN A 185 10.44 -8.34 39.86
C GLN A 185 10.88 -7.09 40.63
N ILE A 186 10.32 -5.94 40.27
CA ILE A 186 10.45 -4.68 41.03
C ILE A 186 9.17 -4.52 41.83
N ASP A 187 9.25 -4.69 43.16
CA ASP A 187 8.13 -4.47 44.06
C ASP A 187 7.74 -2.98 44.16
N GLN A 188 6.46 -2.73 44.42
CA GLN A 188 5.90 -1.38 44.46
C GLN A 188 6.16 -0.68 45.81
N GLU A 189 7.36 -0.16 46.01
CA GLU A 189 7.60 0.80 47.10
C GLU A 189 6.98 2.18 46.81
N THR A 190 6.48 2.83 47.86
CA THR A 190 5.68 4.05 47.76
C THR A 190 6.55 5.31 47.72
N THR A 191 6.50 6.05 46.61
CA THR A 191 7.20 7.34 46.47
C THR A 191 6.55 8.43 47.35
N PRO A 192 7.34 9.30 48.03
CA PRO A 192 6.80 10.41 48.80
C PRO A 192 6.12 11.47 47.92
N ALA A 193 5.02 12.05 48.40
CA ALA A 193 4.29 13.08 47.66
C ALA A 193 5.02 14.43 47.64
N LEU A 194 5.22 14.98 46.45
CA LEU A 194 5.61 16.37 46.21
C LEU A 194 4.37 17.28 46.05
N PRO A 195 4.48 18.60 46.30
CA PRO A 195 3.32 19.48 46.48
C PRO A 195 2.46 19.65 45.22
N THR A 196 1.15 19.77 45.44
CA THR A 196 0.10 19.72 44.42
C THR A 196 0.02 20.97 43.54
N THR A 197 0.56 20.88 42.32
CA THR A 197 0.16 21.76 41.22
C THR A 197 -1.23 21.38 40.70
N SER A 198 -1.98 22.35 40.15
CA SER A 198 -3.38 22.12 39.76
C SER A 198 -3.50 21.10 38.62
N SER A 199 -4.27 20.02 38.83
CA SER A 199 -4.51 18.94 37.88
C SER A 199 -4.84 19.44 36.46
N ARG A 200 -3.98 19.07 35.50
CA ARG A 200 -4.25 19.18 34.06
C ARG A 200 -5.40 18.26 33.61
N SER A 201 -5.50 17.09 34.24
CA SER A 201 -6.43 16.01 33.88
C SER A 201 -7.91 16.29 34.20
N ASN A 202 -8.23 17.18 35.15
CA ASN A 202 -9.60 17.43 35.59
C ASN A 202 -10.45 18.34 34.68
N ARG A 203 -9.92 18.83 33.56
CA ARG A 203 -10.67 19.69 32.62
C ARG A 203 -11.57 18.85 31.71
N LYS A 204 -12.86 18.75 32.06
CA LYS A 204 -13.87 18.05 31.24
C LYS A 204 -14.19 18.81 29.95
N GLY A 205 -13.79 18.24 28.81
CA GLY A 205 -14.14 18.67 27.47
C GLY A 205 -13.09 19.57 26.79
N PRO A 206 -13.04 19.60 25.45
CA PRO A 206 -12.21 20.54 24.69
C PRO A 206 -12.55 21.98 25.07
N GLN A 207 -11.56 22.74 25.50
CA GLN A 207 -11.68 24.19 25.68
C GLN A 207 -11.25 24.87 24.37
N ARG A 208 -11.98 25.88 23.90
CA ARG A 208 -11.53 26.71 22.77
C ARG A 208 -10.26 27.46 23.20
N GLY A 209 -9.14 27.20 22.53
CA GLY A 209 -7.82 27.76 22.87
C GLY A 209 -6.74 27.35 21.85
N PRO A 210 -5.57 28.02 21.84
CA PRO A 210 -4.60 27.91 20.74
C PRO A 210 -3.98 26.50 20.56
N TRP A 211 -3.95 25.69 21.61
CA TRP A 211 -3.41 24.32 21.60
C TRP A 211 -4.47 23.20 21.62
N SER A 212 -5.76 23.57 21.55
CA SER A 212 -6.89 22.63 21.59
C SER A 212 -6.82 21.60 20.45
N PRO A 213 -7.16 20.32 20.65
CA PRO A 213 -7.76 19.72 21.85
C PRO A 213 -6.80 19.43 23.01
N TRP A 214 -5.49 19.62 22.86
CA TRP A 214 -4.53 19.46 23.97
C TRP A 214 -4.60 20.64 24.96
N PRO A 215 -4.24 20.43 26.25
CA PRO A 215 -4.26 21.49 27.25
C PRO A 215 -3.16 22.55 27.06
N ASP A 216 -2.03 22.18 26.46
CA ASP A 216 -0.87 23.05 26.26
C ASP A 216 0.10 22.55 25.16
N ARG A 217 1.07 23.41 24.82
CA ARG A 217 2.11 23.19 23.81
C ARG A 217 2.91 21.92 24.04
N ILE A 218 3.43 21.73 25.26
CA ILE A 218 4.34 20.61 25.59
C ILE A 218 3.62 19.29 25.33
N SER A 219 2.41 19.18 25.88
CA SER A 219 1.52 18.04 25.68
C SER A 219 1.29 17.76 24.19
N CYS A 220 0.86 18.75 23.42
CA CYS A 220 0.65 18.62 21.97
C CYS A 220 1.92 18.16 21.22
N THR A 221 3.06 18.83 21.44
CA THR A 221 4.28 18.54 20.68
C THR A 221 4.87 17.17 20.96
N ILE A 222 4.80 16.67 22.21
CA ILE A 222 5.23 15.31 22.53
C ILE A 222 4.23 14.29 21.97
N ASP A 223 2.93 14.58 22.02
CA ASP A 223 1.89 13.67 21.50
C ASP A 223 2.04 13.46 19.98
N VAL A 224 2.33 14.52 19.22
CA VAL A 224 2.66 14.44 17.80
C VAL A 224 3.99 13.72 17.55
N ALA A 225 5.06 14.07 18.30
CA ALA A 225 6.39 13.48 18.09
C ALA A 225 6.42 11.97 18.38
N SER A 226 5.73 11.50 19.42
CA SER A 226 5.70 10.09 19.81
C SER A 226 4.86 9.19 18.88
N ARG A 227 4.25 9.77 17.83
CA ARG A 227 3.35 9.10 16.87
C ARG A 227 3.83 9.19 15.42
N ILE A 228 5.12 9.48 15.22
CA ILE A 228 5.73 9.46 13.89
C ILE A 228 5.71 8.02 13.33
N PRO A 229 5.13 7.76 12.13
CA PRO A 229 4.83 6.40 11.65
C PRO A 229 6.04 5.46 11.63
N ARG A 230 7.22 5.99 11.30
CA ARG A 230 8.49 5.24 11.16
C ARG A 230 9.47 5.53 12.31
N SER A 231 8.98 6.08 13.43
CA SER A 231 9.79 6.48 14.59
C SER A 231 8.91 6.50 15.86
N VAL A 232 8.31 5.35 16.18
CA VAL A 232 7.49 5.19 17.39
C VAL A 232 8.38 5.35 18.63
N MET A 233 8.00 6.25 19.53
CA MET A 233 8.64 6.36 20.83
C MET A 233 8.00 5.37 21.80
N SER A 234 8.83 4.56 22.46
CA SER A 234 8.40 3.77 23.61
C SER A 234 8.03 4.69 24.79
N ASP A 235 7.48 4.11 25.85
CA ASP A 235 7.23 4.88 27.08
C ASP A 235 8.53 5.36 27.74
N LEU A 236 9.63 4.61 27.62
CA LEU A 236 10.96 5.03 28.08
C LEU A 236 11.48 6.23 27.28
N ASP A 237 11.30 6.24 25.95
CA ASP A 237 11.72 7.37 25.11
C ASP A 237 10.93 8.65 25.42
N LYS A 238 9.66 8.50 25.81
CA LYS A 238 8.82 9.61 26.31
C LYS A 238 9.34 10.09 27.67
N ASP A 239 9.61 9.20 28.62
CA ASP A 239 10.17 9.57 29.93
C ASP A 239 11.54 10.26 29.81
N VAL A 240 12.44 9.78 28.93
CA VAL A 240 13.71 10.46 28.62
C VAL A 240 13.46 11.85 28.03
N SER A 241 12.49 12.00 27.13
CA SER A 241 12.13 13.30 26.53
C SER A 241 11.54 14.28 27.57
N LEU A 242 10.75 13.77 28.51
CA LEU A 242 10.20 14.55 29.63
C LEU A 242 11.30 14.95 30.62
N TRP A 243 12.21 14.03 30.96
CA TRP A 243 13.38 14.34 31.78
C TRP A 243 14.26 15.42 31.14
N LEU A 244 14.57 15.32 29.85
CA LEU A 244 15.34 16.34 29.12
C LEU A 244 14.70 17.73 29.20
N LEU A 245 13.37 17.84 29.06
CA LEU A 245 12.67 19.11 29.23
C LEU A 245 12.75 19.63 30.68
N SER A 246 12.64 18.73 31.67
CA SER A 246 12.74 19.07 33.09
C SER A 246 14.13 19.58 33.48
N GLU A 247 15.19 18.90 33.03
CA GLU A 247 16.59 19.25 33.28
C GLU A 247 16.97 20.59 32.62
N ASN A 248 16.38 20.89 31.46
CA ASN A 248 16.51 22.20 30.79
C ASN A 248 15.59 23.29 31.39
N GLY A 249 14.97 23.05 32.55
CA GLY A 249 14.20 24.04 33.31
C GLY A 249 12.87 24.45 32.66
N VAL A 250 12.32 23.63 31.75
CA VAL A 250 11.03 23.93 31.10
C VAL A 250 9.91 23.88 32.15
N PRO A 251 9.14 24.97 32.35
CA PRO A 251 8.12 24.99 33.40
C PRO A 251 6.90 24.15 33.02
N ASN A 252 6.37 23.41 33.99
CA ASN A 252 5.21 22.53 33.83
C ASN A 252 5.40 21.42 32.78
N VAL A 253 6.48 20.63 32.85
CA VAL A 253 6.54 19.35 32.12
C VAL A 253 5.48 18.39 32.69
N PRO A 254 4.63 17.72 31.87
CA PRO A 254 3.68 16.73 32.36
C PRO A 254 4.37 15.40 32.67
N SER A 255 3.81 14.61 33.59
CA SER A 255 4.22 13.21 33.76
C SER A 255 3.79 12.33 32.57
N LEU A 256 4.45 11.19 32.34
CA LEU A 256 4.01 10.20 31.34
C LEU A 256 2.58 9.70 31.61
N TRP A 257 2.18 9.60 32.88
CA TRP A 257 0.80 9.27 33.24
C TRP A 257 -0.17 10.37 32.77
N GLU A 258 0.14 11.65 33.00
CA GLU A 258 -0.66 12.77 32.47
C GLU A 258 -0.71 12.78 30.94
N LEU A 259 0.40 12.53 30.24
CA LEU A 259 0.38 12.40 28.78
C LEU A 259 -0.57 11.28 28.31
N LYS A 260 -0.56 10.12 28.97
CA LYS A 260 -1.49 9.02 28.67
C LYS A 260 -2.95 9.43 28.92
N GLN A 261 -3.25 10.13 30.02
CA GLN A 261 -4.59 10.66 30.28
C GLN A 261 -5.00 11.74 29.25
N ILE A 262 -4.07 12.59 28.81
CA ILE A 262 -4.32 13.61 27.79
C ILE A 262 -4.61 12.95 26.44
N SER A 263 -3.85 11.92 26.03
CA SER A 263 -4.15 11.15 24.81
C SER A 263 -5.53 10.52 24.87
N ALA A 264 -5.90 9.87 25.98
CA ALA A 264 -7.20 9.23 26.15
C ALA A 264 -8.36 10.26 26.16
N ASN A 265 -8.16 11.44 26.77
CA ASN A 265 -9.13 12.53 26.69
C ASN A 265 -9.30 13.02 25.24
N VAL A 266 -8.21 13.26 24.51
CA VAL A 266 -8.23 13.68 23.09
C VAL A 266 -8.89 12.61 22.20
N GLU A 267 -8.66 11.33 22.50
CA GLU A 267 -9.31 10.18 21.86
C GLU A 267 -10.82 10.15 22.10
N SER A 268 -11.30 10.57 23.29
CA SER A 268 -12.75 10.64 23.57
C SER A 268 -13.52 11.67 22.75
N TYR A 269 -12.83 12.58 22.04
CA TYR A 269 -13.43 13.60 21.16
C TYR A 269 -13.23 13.32 19.66
N CYS A 270 -12.23 12.50 19.30
CA CYS A 270 -11.85 12.19 17.92
C CYS A 270 -11.14 10.83 17.87
N GLY A 271 -11.82 9.77 18.30
CA GLY A 271 -11.37 8.39 18.23
C GLY A 271 -11.92 7.70 16.98
N MET A 272 -11.19 6.73 16.45
CA MET A 272 -11.75 5.78 15.48
C MET A 272 -12.44 4.65 16.23
N ASN A 273 -13.55 4.13 15.70
CA ASN A 273 -14.20 2.98 16.30
C ASN A 273 -13.38 1.71 16.02
N MET A 274 -12.69 1.23 17.06
CA MET A 274 -11.89 0.01 17.02
C MET A 274 -12.70 -1.15 17.61
N LYS A 275 -13.31 -1.95 16.74
CA LYS A 275 -14.16 -3.07 17.11
C LYS A 275 -13.35 -4.35 17.30
N ARG A 276 -13.61 -5.10 18.38
CA ARG A 276 -13.05 -6.45 18.58
C ARG A 276 -13.98 -7.47 17.93
N HIS A 277 -13.45 -8.25 16.99
CA HIS A 277 -14.15 -9.37 16.38
C HIS A 277 -13.67 -10.71 16.95
N THR A 278 -14.57 -11.69 17.01
CA THR A 278 -14.23 -13.10 17.00
C THR A 278 -14.75 -13.62 15.66
N GLY A 279 -13.87 -14.03 14.75
CA GLY A 279 -14.29 -14.51 13.43
C GLY A 279 -14.90 -15.92 13.49
N SER A 280 -15.50 -16.36 12.38
CA SER A 280 -16.23 -17.64 12.31
C SER A 280 -15.35 -18.91 12.39
N MET A 281 -14.03 -18.78 12.20
CA MET A 281 -13.08 -19.86 12.49
C MET A 281 -12.68 -19.90 13.97
N GLY A 282 -12.77 -18.76 14.65
CA GLY A 282 -12.62 -18.58 16.09
C GLY A 282 -11.52 -17.61 16.49
N HIS A 283 -10.82 -16.99 15.53
CA HIS A 283 -9.71 -16.10 15.85
C HIS A 283 -10.20 -14.74 16.36
N THR A 284 -9.45 -14.16 17.30
CA THR A 284 -9.70 -12.80 17.79
C THR A 284 -8.83 -11.80 17.04
N TYR A 285 -9.43 -10.76 16.49
CA TYR A 285 -8.73 -9.64 15.84
C TYR A 285 -9.47 -8.32 16.08
N TYR A 286 -8.83 -7.19 15.76
CA TYR A 286 -9.38 -5.85 15.92
C TYR A 286 -9.44 -5.14 14.56
N VAL A 287 -10.53 -4.40 14.33
CA VAL A 287 -10.79 -3.66 13.10
C VAL A 287 -11.05 -2.19 13.43
N LEU A 288 -10.30 -1.29 12.79
CA LEU A 288 -10.72 0.11 12.62
C LEU A 288 -11.76 0.13 11.50
N GLN A 289 -12.99 0.51 11.83
CA GLN A 289 -14.10 0.45 10.89
C GLN A 289 -13.89 1.42 9.71
N PRO A 290 -14.09 0.98 8.44
CA PRO A 290 -14.10 1.86 7.26
C PRO A 290 -14.94 3.14 7.48
N SER A 291 -16.09 3.02 8.12
CA SER A 291 -16.97 4.15 8.48
C SER A 291 -16.26 5.25 9.27
N SER A 292 -15.43 4.91 10.26
CA SER A 292 -14.66 5.89 11.05
C SER A 292 -13.57 6.62 10.23
N HIS A 293 -13.06 6.00 9.17
CA HIS A 293 -12.17 6.69 8.23
C HIS A 293 -12.95 7.63 7.30
N VAL A 294 -14.12 7.19 6.81
CA VAL A 294 -15.02 8.02 5.98
C VAL A 294 -15.52 9.25 6.73
N GLU A 295 -15.85 9.11 8.02
CA GLU A 295 -16.15 10.22 8.92
C GLU A 295 -15.01 11.25 8.98
N MET A 296 -13.76 10.80 9.21
CA MET A 296 -12.61 11.70 9.24
C MET A 296 -12.33 12.34 7.87
N ASP A 297 -12.44 11.59 6.77
CA ASP A 297 -12.19 12.09 5.43
C ASP A 297 -13.17 13.19 5.03
N PHE A 298 -14.48 13.01 5.29
CA PHE A 298 -15.48 14.05 5.06
C PHE A 298 -15.30 15.26 5.98
N ALA A 299 -14.95 15.02 7.25
CA ALA A 299 -14.66 16.08 8.21
C ALA A 299 -13.29 16.76 8.00
N ASN A 300 -12.46 16.30 7.04
CA ASN A 300 -11.15 16.87 6.77
C ASN A 300 -11.19 17.83 5.56
N PRO A 301 -11.02 19.15 5.75
CA PRO A 301 -11.15 20.13 4.66
C PRO A 301 -10.06 19.98 3.59
N THR A 302 -8.91 19.38 3.92
CA THR A 302 -7.83 19.13 2.95
C THR A 302 -8.13 17.91 2.08
N VAL A 303 -8.69 16.84 2.66
CA VAL A 303 -9.03 15.60 1.94
C VAL A 303 -10.34 15.75 1.17
N ARG A 304 -11.41 16.16 1.86
CA ARG A 304 -12.77 16.31 1.29
C ARG A 304 -12.83 17.24 0.09
N ALA A 305 -12.00 18.29 0.03
CA ALA A 305 -11.94 19.22 -1.10
C ALA A 305 -11.35 18.62 -2.39
N GLN A 306 -10.69 17.45 -2.32
CA GLN A 306 -10.14 16.74 -3.49
C GLN A 306 -11.04 15.58 -3.97
N MET A 307 -12.09 15.24 -3.22
CA MET A 307 -12.94 14.08 -3.48
C MET A 307 -14.09 14.35 -4.46
N GLU A 308 -14.36 13.37 -5.30
CA GLU A 308 -15.47 13.37 -6.25
C GLU A 308 -16.29 12.07 -6.18
N PHE A 309 -17.61 12.20 -6.17
CA PHE A 309 -18.55 11.11 -5.85
C PHE A 309 -19.46 10.71 -7.03
N TYR A 310 -19.40 11.46 -8.14
CA TYR A 310 -20.10 11.16 -9.38
C TYR A 310 -19.13 10.55 -10.40
N PRO A 311 -19.57 9.60 -11.23
CA PRO A 311 -18.83 9.21 -12.43
C PRO A 311 -18.63 10.41 -13.37
N GLU A 312 -17.61 10.34 -14.22
CA GLU A 312 -17.32 11.36 -15.23
C GLU A 312 -17.22 10.73 -16.62
N LYS A 313 -18.09 11.19 -17.53
CA LYS A 313 -18.07 10.81 -18.94
C LYS A 313 -17.04 11.68 -19.66
N LEU A 314 -16.04 11.01 -20.23
CA LEU A 314 -14.99 11.66 -21.02
C LEU A 314 -15.56 12.21 -22.32
N ASP A 315 -15.19 13.45 -22.64
CA ASP A 315 -15.58 14.15 -23.87
C ASP A 315 -14.37 14.93 -24.39
N GLY A 316 -13.54 14.26 -25.19
CA GLY A 316 -12.23 14.75 -25.63
C GLY A 316 -11.21 15.00 -24.50
N GLN A 317 -11.52 14.63 -23.25
CA GLN A 317 -10.63 14.80 -22.09
C GLN A 317 -9.85 13.51 -21.78
N PRO A 318 -8.59 13.62 -21.31
CA PRO A 318 -7.73 12.47 -21.03
C PRO A 318 -8.09 11.76 -19.71
N MET A 319 -8.23 10.43 -19.77
CA MET A 319 -8.52 9.56 -18.63
C MET A 319 -7.36 9.55 -17.62
N SER A 320 -7.65 9.78 -16.34
CA SER A 320 -6.67 9.78 -15.23
C SER A 320 -7.23 9.33 -13.87
N ARG A 321 -8.54 9.08 -13.75
CA ARG A 321 -9.23 8.76 -12.48
C ARG A 321 -10.16 7.55 -12.61
N ALA A 322 -10.42 6.89 -11.49
CA ALA A 322 -11.33 5.76 -11.41
C ALA A 322 -12.79 6.11 -11.79
N SER A 323 -13.23 7.34 -11.49
CA SER A 323 -14.56 7.86 -11.82
C SER A 323 -14.82 7.98 -13.33
N GLN A 324 -13.77 7.98 -14.14
CA GLN A 324 -13.83 8.05 -15.60
C GLN A 324 -13.84 6.66 -16.26
N ALA A 325 -13.64 5.59 -15.49
CA ALA A 325 -13.45 4.23 -16.00
C ALA A 325 -14.75 3.41 -15.98
N GLN A 326 -14.81 2.39 -16.86
CA GLN A 326 -16.05 1.66 -17.17
C GLN A 326 -16.73 1.02 -15.96
N ARG A 327 -15.98 0.59 -14.93
CA ARG A 327 -16.57 0.03 -13.70
C ARG A 327 -17.51 1.03 -13.02
N TRP A 328 -17.04 2.25 -12.80
CA TRP A 328 -17.80 3.29 -12.09
C TRP A 328 -18.79 3.99 -13.04
N LEU A 329 -18.40 4.25 -14.28
CA LEU A 329 -19.20 4.99 -15.26
C LEU A 329 -20.38 4.19 -15.84
N GLU A 330 -20.21 2.89 -16.08
CA GLU A 330 -21.16 2.07 -16.84
C GLU A 330 -21.69 0.86 -16.07
N GLU A 331 -20.82 0.08 -15.42
CA GLU A 331 -21.19 -1.23 -14.86
C GLU A 331 -21.89 -1.20 -13.50
N MET A 332 -21.60 -0.21 -12.65
CA MET A 332 -22.15 -0.18 -11.30
C MET A 332 -23.60 0.28 -11.30
N ASP A 333 -24.44 -0.49 -10.60
CA ASP A 333 -25.85 -0.19 -10.35
C ASP A 333 -26.01 1.16 -9.62
N GLY A 334 -27.02 1.93 -10.02
CA GLY A 334 -27.36 3.24 -9.46
C GLY A 334 -27.53 3.25 -7.94
N ASP A 335 -27.89 2.13 -7.31
CA ASP A 335 -28.03 2.00 -5.85
C ASP A 335 -26.70 2.16 -5.08
N TYR A 336 -25.57 1.85 -5.71
CA TYR A 336 -24.23 2.02 -5.13
C TYR A 336 -23.55 3.31 -5.60
N LEU A 337 -24.02 3.91 -6.69
CA LEU A 337 -23.57 5.23 -7.15
C LEU A 337 -24.19 6.33 -6.28
N THR A 338 -23.67 7.56 -6.36
CA THR A 338 -24.22 8.69 -5.60
C THR A 338 -25.70 8.88 -6.00
N PRO A 339 -26.67 8.60 -5.10
CA PRO A 339 -28.02 8.25 -5.53
C PRO A 339 -28.90 9.47 -5.78
N MET A 340 -28.37 10.70 -5.67
CA MET A 340 -29.13 11.93 -5.82
C MET A 340 -28.34 13.11 -6.40
N TYR A 341 -29.09 14.10 -6.87
CA TYR A 341 -28.61 15.44 -7.22
C TYR A 341 -29.55 16.52 -6.68
N ARG A 342 -28.99 17.67 -6.25
CA ARG A 342 -29.74 18.79 -5.66
C ARG A 342 -29.76 19.99 -6.61
N LYS A 343 -30.94 20.37 -7.11
CA LYS A 343 -31.17 21.54 -7.98
C LYS A 343 -32.17 22.49 -7.33
N GLY A 344 -31.80 23.76 -7.13
CA GLY A 344 -32.73 24.80 -6.67
C GLY A 344 -33.37 24.54 -5.30
N GLY A 345 -32.75 23.72 -4.45
CA GLY A 345 -33.31 23.28 -3.16
C GLY A 345 -34.18 22.01 -3.23
N ARG A 346 -34.50 21.50 -4.42
CA ARG A 346 -35.10 20.17 -4.61
C ARG A 346 -34.03 19.09 -4.74
N ASP A 347 -34.35 17.91 -4.22
CA ASP A 347 -33.55 16.69 -4.40
C ASP A 347 -34.22 15.76 -5.42
N PHE A 348 -33.43 15.24 -6.34
CA PHE A 348 -33.82 14.28 -7.36
C PHE A 348 -33.00 13.02 -7.12
N TYR A 349 -33.65 11.87 -6.92
CA TYR A 349 -32.97 10.60 -6.67
C TYR A 349 -33.03 9.70 -7.90
N VAL A 350 -32.09 8.76 -7.99
CA VAL A 350 -32.19 7.63 -8.92
C VAL A 350 -33.37 6.75 -8.52
N PHE A 351 -34.02 6.14 -9.49
CA PHE A 351 -35.19 5.27 -9.34
C PHE A 351 -36.41 5.94 -8.68
N GLU A 352 -36.55 7.27 -8.83
CA GLU A 352 -37.80 8.02 -8.56
C GLU A 352 -38.37 8.68 -9.82
N PRO A 353 -39.69 8.61 -10.08
CA PRO A 353 -40.33 9.38 -11.14
C PRO A 353 -40.08 10.88 -10.98
N THR A 354 -39.71 11.55 -12.06
CA THR A 354 -39.25 12.94 -12.10
C THR A 354 -39.85 13.66 -13.30
N LEU A 355 -40.33 14.90 -13.12
CA LEU A 355 -40.89 15.71 -14.20
C LEU A 355 -39.83 16.62 -14.81
N LEU A 356 -39.78 16.67 -16.14
CA LEU A 356 -38.93 17.59 -16.89
C LEU A 356 -39.65 18.90 -17.24
N ASP A 357 -38.89 19.95 -17.52
CA ASP A 357 -39.41 21.28 -17.90
C ASP A 357 -40.19 21.27 -19.24
N ASN A 358 -40.06 20.20 -20.04
CA ASN A 358 -40.86 19.95 -21.25
C ASN A 358 -42.20 19.23 -20.98
N GLY A 359 -42.46 18.82 -19.73
CA GLY A 359 -43.68 18.11 -19.31
C GLY A 359 -43.65 16.58 -19.36
N SER A 360 -42.56 15.95 -19.84
CA SER A 360 -42.43 14.48 -19.78
C SER A 360 -41.99 13.98 -18.40
N VAL A 361 -42.38 12.76 -18.05
CA VAL A 361 -41.92 12.08 -16.82
C VAL A 361 -40.83 11.08 -17.18
N VAL A 362 -39.79 11.02 -16.36
CA VAL A 362 -38.63 10.13 -16.52
C VAL A 362 -38.24 9.49 -15.19
N MET A 363 -37.47 8.41 -15.25
CA MET A 363 -36.89 7.70 -14.11
C MET A 363 -35.37 7.84 -14.20
N PRO A 364 -34.72 8.75 -13.45
CA PRO A 364 -33.26 8.87 -13.44
C PRO A 364 -32.63 7.55 -12.96
N THR A 365 -31.55 7.10 -13.59
CA THR A 365 -30.84 5.86 -13.24
C THR A 365 -29.42 6.10 -12.76
N ARG A 366 -28.78 7.19 -13.23
CA ARG A 366 -27.41 7.56 -12.88
C ARG A 366 -27.20 9.07 -13.05
N PHE A 367 -26.59 9.73 -12.07
CA PHE A 367 -26.07 11.10 -12.21
C PHE A 367 -24.57 11.05 -12.52
N PHE A 368 -24.09 11.86 -13.47
CA PHE A 368 -22.68 11.89 -13.88
C PHE A 368 -22.24 13.29 -14.36
N ARG A 369 -20.94 13.54 -14.43
CA ARG A 369 -20.35 14.78 -14.98
C ARG A 369 -19.94 14.58 -16.44
N MET A 370 -20.14 15.58 -17.30
CA MET A 370 -19.45 15.67 -18.59
C MET A 370 -18.11 16.40 -18.43
N GLY A 371 -17.00 15.73 -18.79
CA GLY A 371 -15.65 16.22 -18.49
C GLY A 371 -15.25 17.51 -19.22
N SER A 372 -15.72 17.72 -20.46
CA SER A 372 -15.40 18.90 -21.29
C SER A 372 -15.95 20.22 -20.74
N SER A 373 -17.16 20.17 -20.19
CA SER A 373 -17.95 21.33 -19.76
C SER A 373 -18.03 21.47 -18.24
N ASN A 374 -17.63 20.44 -17.48
CA ASN A 374 -17.87 20.28 -16.04
C ASN A 374 -19.36 20.43 -15.65
N THR A 375 -20.28 20.14 -16.58
CA THR A 375 -21.73 20.16 -16.31
C THR A 375 -22.21 18.80 -15.80
N MET A 376 -23.19 18.81 -14.89
CA MET A 376 -23.88 17.60 -14.46
C MET A 376 -24.97 17.18 -15.46
N TRP A 377 -25.03 15.88 -15.71
CA TRP A 377 -25.99 15.18 -16.55
C TRP A 377 -26.56 13.99 -15.78
N PHE A 378 -27.61 13.37 -16.34
CA PHE A 378 -28.16 12.13 -15.82
C PHE A 378 -28.66 11.25 -16.96
N ASP A 379 -28.51 9.93 -16.80
CA ASP A 379 -29.21 8.96 -17.65
C ASP A 379 -30.59 8.69 -17.05
N ALA A 380 -31.60 8.49 -17.90
CA ALA A 380 -32.96 8.18 -17.46
C ALA A 380 -33.71 7.28 -18.44
N TRP A 381 -34.69 6.53 -17.91
CA TRP A 381 -35.72 5.83 -18.69
C TRP A 381 -36.99 6.71 -18.81
N PRO A 382 -37.74 6.68 -19.92
CA PRO A 382 -39.01 7.38 -20.02
C PRO A 382 -40.08 6.68 -19.17
N VAL A 383 -40.97 7.47 -18.57
CA VAL A 383 -42.11 6.97 -17.78
C VAL A 383 -43.39 7.50 -18.41
N THR A 384 -44.23 6.60 -18.92
CA THR A 384 -45.37 6.95 -19.79
C THR A 384 -46.71 6.46 -19.24
N PRO A 385 -47.82 7.22 -19.39
CA PRO A 385 -49.12 6.79 -18.89
C PRO A 385 -49.71 5.69 -19.79
N LEU A 386 -50.26 4.64 -19.19
CA LEU A 386 -50.87 3.53 -19.93
C LEU A 386 -52.26 3.90 -20.46
N SER A 387 -52.39 3.95 -21.79
CA SER A 387 -53.63 4.30 -22.49
C SER A 387 -54.85 3.49 -22.00
N GLY A 388 -55.77 4.16 -21.30
CA GLY A 388 -57.01 3.55 -20.81
C GLY A 388 -56.88 2.78 -19.48
N GLN A 389 -55.72 2.80 -18.82
CA GLN A 389 -55.51 2.21 -17.50
C GLN A 389 -55.01 3.25 -16.48
N ASN A 390 -55.21 2.98 -15.20
CA ASN A 390 -54.74 3.85 -14.11
C ASN A 390 -53.35 3.38 -13.63
N GLY A 391 -52.34 3.57 -14.49
CA GLY A 391 -50.96 3.12 -14.26
C GLY A 391 -49.96 3.75 -15.22
N TRP A 392 -48.68 3.56 -14.93
CA TRP A 392 -47.56 4.15 -15.68
C TRP A 392 -46.51 3.08 -16.02
N LEU A 393 -46.00 3.11 -17.24
CA LEU A 393 -44.97 2.19 -17.74
C LEU A 393 -43.59 2.85 -17.71
N VAL A 394 -42.64 2.22 -17.01
CA VAL A 394 -41.19 2.47 -17.11
C VAL A 394 -40.65 1.65 -18.28
N ASP A 395 -39.91 2.26 -19.20
CA ASP A 395 -39.34 1.56 -20.35
C ASP A 395 -37.80 1.42 -20.25
N GLU A 396 -37.36 0.32 -19.65
CA GLU A 396 -35.95 0.05 -19.35
C GLU A 396 -35.05 -0.14 -20.59
N GLU A 397 -35.63 -0.48 -21.75
CA GLU A 397 -34.92 -0.62 -23.04
C GLU A 397 -34.40 0.71 -23.59
N HIS A 398 -35.03 1.83 -23.21
CA HIS A 398 -34.75 3.15 -23.79
C HIS A 398 -34.16 4.09 -22.74
N SER A 399 -32.83 4.02 -22.55
CA SER A 399 -32.11 5.01 -21.76
C SER A 399 -31.58 6.16 -22.62
N TYR A 400 -31.66 7.40 -22.12
CA TYR A 400 -31.05 8.57 -22.75
C TYR A 400 -30.47 9.54 -21.71
N SER A 401 -29.37 10.20 -22.07
CA SER A 401 -28.69 11.19 -21.23
C SER A 401 -29.32 12.59 -21.39
N LEU A 402 -29.63 13.25 -20.28
CA LEU A 402 -30.19 14.60 -20.21
C LEU A 402 -29.34 15.53 -19.34
N HIS A 403 -29.47 16.84 -19.57
CA HIS A 403 -28.80 17.85 -18.76
C HIS A 403 -29.61 18.13 -17.48
N VAL A 404 -28.97 18.22 -16.30
CA VAL A 404 -29.73 18.43 -15.04
C VAL A 404 -30.55 19.72 -15.00
N GLN A 405 -30.29 20.66 -15.91
CA GLN A 405 -31.11 21.87 -16.03
C GLN A 405 -32.51 21.61 -16.61
N GLU A 406 -32.82 20.42 -17.11
CA GLU A 406 -34.17 20.01 -17.54
C GLU A 406 -35.05 19.49 -16.38
N LEU A 407 -34.47 19.22 -15.20
CA LEU A 407 -35.17 18.68 -14.02
C LEU A 407 -36.13 19.71 -13.39
N SER A 408 -37.44 19.48 -13.44
CA SER A 408 -38.44 20.44 -12.94
C SER A 408 -38.93 20.11 -11.52
N LEU A 409 -39.61 18.96 -11.37
CA LEU A 409 -40.23 18.50 -10.12
C LEU A 409 -39.72 17.10 -9.75
N SER A 410 -39.45 16.89 -8.46
CA SER A 410 -38.93 15.64 -7.92
C SER A 410 -40.03 14.61 -7.66
N GLY A 411 -39.63 13.37 -7.35
CA GLY A 411 -40.56 12.31 -6.93
C GLY A 411 -41.42 12.69 -5.73
N ASP A 412 -40.92 13.52 -4.80
CA ASP A 412 -41.68 13.99 -3.65
C ASP A 412 -42.70 15.10 -4.00
N ASP A 413 -42.36 16.03 -4.90
CA ASP A 413 -43.32 17.01 -5.45
C ASP A 413 -44.49 16.27 -6.15
N LEU A 414 -44.18 15.18 -6.88
CA LEU A 414 -45.14 14.37 -7.63
C LEU A 414 -45.96 13.42 -6.76
N TRP A 415 -45.37 12.87 -5.69
CA TRP A 415 -46.03 12.00 -4.71
C TRP A 415 -47.01 12.79 -3.83
N SER A 416 -46.57 13.94 -3.32
CA SER A 416 -47.36 14.82 -2.46
C SER A 416 -48.49 15.53 -3.22
N GLY A 417 -48.38 15.67 -4.55
CA GLY A 417 -49.32 16.42 -5.37
C GLY A 417 -49.31 17.93 -5.09
N ALA A 418 -48.21 18.46 -4.53
CA ALA A 418 -48.15 19.80 -3.95
C ALA A 418 -48.29 20.96 -4.96
N LEU A 419 -48.31 20.69 -6.27
CA LEU A 419 -48.39 21.69 -7.34
C LEU A 419 -49.61 21.45 -8.24
N LEU A 420 -50.73 22.06 -7.82
CA LEU A 420 -52.08 22.02 -8.40
C LEU A 420 -52.22 22.62 -9.83
N GLY A 421 -51.13 22.68 -10.61
CA GLY A 421 -51.09 23.29 -11.96
C GLY A 421 -50.76 22.34 -13.11
N VAL A 422 -50.36 21.09 -12.84
CA VAL A 422 -49.93 20.14 -13.89
C VAL A 422 -51.02 19.09 -14.13
N HIS A 423 -51.55 19.00 -15.35
CA HIS A 423 -52.62 18.05 -15.73
C HIS A 423 -52.13 16.61 -15.98
N LEU A 424 -51.33 16.05 -15.07
CA LEU A 424 -50.91 14.65 -15.13
C LEU A 424 -51.84 13.75 -14.29
N PRO A 425 -52.10 12.50 -14.72
CA PRO A 425 -52.66 11.48 -13.85
C PRO A 425 -51.78 11.28 -12.61
N PRO A 426 -52.33 11.02 -11.40
CA PRO A 426 -51.53 10.70 -10.23
C PRO A 426 -50.57 9.55 -10.52
N ILE A 427 -49.28 9.72 -10.25
CA ILE A 427 -48.28 8.69 -10.54
C ILE A 427 -48.41 7.59 -9.50
N ARG A 428 -49.17 6.55 -9.86
CA ARG A 428 -49.48 5.36 -9.06
C ARG A 428 -49.49 4.16 -10.00
N ASN A 429 -49.30 2.97 -9.44
CA ASN A 429 -49.22 1.71 -10.19
C ASN A 429 -48.16 1.80 -11.31
N LEU A 430 -46.90 1.99 -10.89
CA LEU A 430 -45.75 1.83 -11.78
C LEU A 430 -45.64 0.35 -12.19
N LEU A 431 -45.51 0.12 -13.48
CA LEU A 431 -45.23 -1.16 -14.11
C LEU A 431 -43.96 -1.04 -14.94
N MET A 432 -43.27 -2.16 -15.16
CA MET A 432 -42.18 -2.28 -16.13
C MET A 432 -42.52 -3.43 -17.11
N LYS A 433 -41.89 -3.45 -18.28
CA LYS A 433 -42.08 -4.54 -19.26
C LYS A 433 -41.64 -5.89 -18.67
N SER A 434 -42.31 -6.97 -19.07
CA SER A 434 -41.85 -8.34 -18.85
C SER A 434 -41.23 -8.89 -20.13
N TYR A 435 -40.07 -9.53 -20.00
CA TYR A 435 -39.34 -10.16 -21.11
C TYR A 435 -39.29 -11.69 -20.99
N GLU A 436 -39.79 -12.25 -19.88
CA GLU A 436 -39.70 -13.68 -19.55
C GLU A 436 -40.97 -14.45 -19.92
N ASP A 437 -42.17 -13.83 -19.79
CA ASP A 437 -43.42 -14.38 -20.31
C ASP A 437 -44.20 -13.35 -21.14
N ALA A 438 -44.36 -13.64 -22.43
CA ALA A 438 -45.14 -12.85 -23.37
C ALA A 438 -46.67 -12.83 -23.08
N ARG A 439 -47.14 -13.61 -22.09
CA ARG A 439 -48.54 -13.63 -21.62
C ARG A 439 -48.81 -12.61 -20.52
N GLU A 440 -47.79 -12.25 -19.74
CA GLU A 440 -47.84 -11.19 -18.72
C GLU A 440 -46.89 -10.05 -19.11
N PRO A 441 -47.21 -9.26 -20.16
CA PRO A 441 -46.28 -8.32 -20.78
C PRO A 441 -45.82 -7.16 -19.88
N PHE A 442 -46.42 -7.01 -18.70
CA PHE A 442 -46.05 -6.01 -17.70
C PHE A 442 -45.97 -6.67 -16.32
N LYS A 443 -44.85 -6.48 -15.62
CA LYS A 443 -44.68 -6.85 -14.21
C LYS A 443 -44.76 -5.58 -13.33
N PRO A 444 -45.17 -5.68 -12.05
CA PRO A 444 -45.11 -4.55 -11.12
C PRO A 444 -43.70 -3.97 -11.01
N TRP A 445 -43.60 -2.67 -10.80
CA TRP A 445 -42.36 -2.03 -10.35
C TRP A 445 -41.95 -2.60 -8.98
N ASP A 446 -40.71 -3.07 -8.86
CA ASP A 446 -40.19 -3.85 -7.72
C ASP A 446 -39.59 -2.98 -6.61
N ARG A 447 -39.20 -1.75 -6.95
CA ARG A 447 -38.64 -0.74 -6.05
C ARG A 447 -39.76 0.14 -5.45
N PRO A 448 -39.57 0.75 -4.26
CA PRO A 448 -40.50 1.75 -3.73
C PRO A 448 -40.65 2.98 -4.63
N PHE A 449 -41.75 3.73 -4.49
CA PHE A 449 -42.00 4.95 -5.30
C PHE A 449 -41.02 6.09 -4.97
N LEU A 450 -40.74 6.30 -3.68
CA LEU A 450 -39.71 7.21 -3.19
C LEU A 450 -38.47 6.37 -2.83
N ASN A 451 -37.29 6.84 -3.20
CA ASN A 451 -36.04 6.14 -2.96
C ASN A 451 -35.81 5.98 -1.44
N PRO A 452 -35.45 4.79 -0.93
CA PRO A 452 -35.18 4.58 0.49
C PRO A 452 -34.19 5.58 1.11
N TRP A 453 -33.23 6.08 0.32
CA TRP A 453 -32.28 7.10 0.76
C TRP A 453 -32.92 8.46 1.01
N ARG A 454 -33.96 8.87 0.25
CA ARG A 454 -34.73 10.11 0.54
C ARG A 454 -35.31 10.08 1.94
N LEU A 455 -35.91 8.94 2.31
CA LEU A 455 -36.55 8.76 3.61
C LEU A 455 -35.54 8.72 4.77
N LYS A 456 -34.40 8.03 4.60
CA LYS A 456 -33.32 7.96 5.60
C LYS A 456 -32.61 9.30 5.79
N ALA A 457 -32.35 10.03 4.70
CA ALA A 457 -31.58 11.27 4.73
C ALA A 457 -32.40 12.49 5.17
N GLY A 458 -33.74 12.45 5.08
CA GLY A 458 -34.62 13.50 5.61
C GLY A 458 -34.38 14.89 5.01
N GLY A 459 -33.94 14.98 3.75
CA GLY A 459 -33.54 16.23 3.11
C GLY A 459 -32.07 16.64 3.33
N ARG A 460 -31.23 15.76 3.90
CA ARG A 460 -29.76 15.85 3.80
C ARG A 460 -29.27 15.23 2.49
N ARG A 461 -28.06 15.58 2.07
CA ARG A 461 -27.44 14.99 0.87
C ARG A 461 -26.96 13.56 1.13
N VAL A 462 -26.94 12.74 0.08
CA VAL A 462 -26.43 11.37 0.10
C VAL A 462 -25.32 11.23 -0.94
N PHE A 463 -24.17 10.68 -0.55
CA PHE A 463 -23.01 10.45 -1.40
C PHE A 463 -22.55 8.98 -1.34
N SER A 464 -21.90 8.51 -2.40
CA SER A 464 -21.28 7.19 -2.40
C SER A 464 -19.76 7.26 -2.42
N TYR A 465 -19.12 6.43 -1.59
CA TYR A 465 -17.69 6.36 -1.37
C TYR A 465 -17.17 4.99 -1.84
N PRO A 466 -16.73 4.86 -3.11
CA PRO A 466 -15.91 3.75 -3.54
C PRO A 466 -14.52 3.79 -2.92
N MET A 467 -14.00 2.61 -2.57
CA MET A 467 -12.64 2.44 -2.06
C MET A 467 -11.87 1.32 -2.78
N TRP A 468 -10.58 1.51 -2.94
CA TRP A 468 -9.64 0.42 -3.19
C TRP A 468 -9.39 -0.30 -1.88
N LEU A 469 -9.61 -1.62 -1.83
CA LEU A 469 -9.35 -2.44 -0.65
C LEU A 469 -8.17 -3.37 -0.93
N TYR A 470 -7.09 -3.21 -0.19
CA TYR A 470 -5.84 -3.97 -0.29
C TYR A 470 -5.70 -4.95 0.87
N CYS A 471 -5.17 -6.14 0.60
CA CYS A 471 -4.57 -7.00 1.62
C CYS A 471 -3.30 -7.65 1.08
N ASP A 472 -2.37 -7.97 1.97
CA ASP A 472 -1.08 -8.58 1.64
C ASP A 472 -0.38 -9.11 2.90
N ASP A 473 0.71 -9.85 2.70
CA ASP A 473 1.59 -10.28 3.79
C ASP A 473 2.46 -9.13 4.32
N THR A 474 2.73 -9.13 5.62
CA THR A 474 3.65 -8.19 6.25
C THR A 474 4.33 -8.85 7.43
N SER A 475 5.65 -9.08 7.35
CA SER A 475 6.40 -9.46 8.55
C SER A 475 6.34 -8.35 9.61
N GLY A 476 5.94 -8.74 10.82
CA GLY A 476 5.96 -7.94 12.05
C GLY A 476 7.31 -7.93 12.77
N ASN A 477 8.36 -8.49 12.16
CA ASN A 477 9.73 -8.50 12.66
C ASN A 477 10.65 -7.64 11.77
N ARG A 478 11.91 -7.39 12.20
CA ARG A 478 12.93 -6.77 11.32
C ARG A 478 13.26 -7.67 10.12
N SER A 479 13.33 -9.00 10.31
CA SER A 479 13.59 -9.98 9.25
C SER A 479 12.28 -10.50 8.65
N LYS A 480 12.25 -10.72 7.33
CA LYS A 480 11.03 -11.11 6.59
C LYS A 480 10.62 -12.59 6.72
N LYS A 481 11.33 -13.41 7.50
CA LYS A 481 11.16 -14.89 7.49
C LYS A 481 10.14 -15.43 8.50
N TRP A 482 9.77 -14.66 9.53
CA TRP A 482 8.96 -15.14 10.67
C TRP A 482 8.03 -14.05 11.20
N ASN A 483 6.93 -14.47 11.85
CA ASN A 483 5.85 -13.59 12.33
C ASN A 483 5.23 -12.78 11.17
N GLU A 484 4.61 -13.49 10.24
CA GLU A 484 3.82 -12.96 9.13
C GLU A 484 2.48 -12.44 9.64
N HIS A 485 2.07 -11.23 9.23
CA HIS A 485 0.75 -10.66 9.51
C HIS A 485 0.06 -10.34 8.19
N ASN A 486 -1.14 -10.87 7.98
CA ASN A 486 -2.01 -10.38 6.91
C ASN A 486 -2.57 -9.03 7.34
N SER A 487 -2.57 -8.03 6.45
CA SER A 487 -2.96 -6.66 6.80
C SER A 487 -3.88 -6.03 5.76
N PHE A 488 -5.08 -5.62 6.15
CA PHE A 488 -6.01 -4.89 5.28
C PHE A 488 -5.81 -3.38 5.40
N LEU A 489 -5.76 -2.73 4.24
CA LEU A 489 -5.72 -1.26 4.11
C LEU A 489 -6.67 -0.81 3.00
N MET A 490 -7.06 0.46 3.02
CA MET A 490 -7.87 1.05 1.94
C MET A 490 -7.40 2.47 1.57
N VAL A 491 -7.81 2.91 0.37
CA VAL A 491 -7.67 4.28 -0.13
C VAL A 491 -8.97 4.66 -0.85
N SER A 492 -9.48 5.88 -0.63
CA SER A 492 -10.66 6.38 -1.36
C SER A 492 -10.41 6.44 -2.86
N ALA A 493 -11.30 5.85 -3.66
CA ALA A 493 -11.26 6.00 -5.12
C ALA A 493 -11.80 7.37 -5.59
N CYS A 494 -12.44 8.14 -4.70
CA CYS A 494 -12.92 9.50 -4.96
C CYS A 494 -11.76 10.50 -5.19
N LEU A 495 -10.57 10.18 -4.65
CA LEU A 495 -9.39 11.03 -4.73
C LEU A 495 -8.72 10.98 -6.11
N PRO A 496 -8.10 12.07 -6.59
CA PRO A 496 -7.20 12.03 -7.73
C PRO A 496 -5.94 11.21 -7.38
N ARG A 497 -5.30 10.64 -8.39
CA ARG A 497 -4.08 9.81 -8.27
C ARG A 497 -3.00 10.47 -7.39
N GLU A 498 -2.77 11.77 -7.55
CA GLU A 498 -1.77 12.54 -6.82
C GLU A 498 -2.06 12.68 -5.32
N ALA A 499 -3.30 12.43 -4.91
CA ALA A 499 -3.74 12.39 -3.51
C ALA A 499 -3.86 10.94 -3.01
N ALA A 500 -4.43 10.03 -3.78
CA ALA A 500 -4.51 8.60 -3.47
C ALA A 500 -3.12 7.98 -3.23
N HIS A 501 -2.10 8.40 -4.00
CA HIS A 501 -0.72 7.93 -3.86
C HIS A 501 0.08 8.68 -2.76
N ARG A 502 -0.56 9.07 -1.65
CA ARG A 502 0.10 9.68 -0.48
C ARG A 502 -0.15 8.84 0.76
N GLU A 503 0.91 8.54 1.51
CA GLU A 503 0.85 7.77 2.77
C GLU A 503 -0.15 8.35 3.80
N VAL A 504 -0.46 9.65 3.73
CA VAL A 504 -1.47 10.32 4.57
C VAL A 504 -2.90 9.83 4.31
N ASN A 505 -3.22 9.45 3.08
CA ASN A 505 -4.54 8.99 2.63
C ASN A 505 -4.59 7.45 2.47
N VAL A 506 -3.68 6.73 3.15
CA VAL A 506 -3.69 5.27 3.26
C VAL A 506 -4.23 4.91 4.64
N HIS A 507 -5.33 4.16 4.66
CA HIS A 507 -6.12 3.89 5.85
C HIS A 507 -5.93 2.43 6.25
N PHE A 508 -5.31 2.19 7.39
CA PHE A 508 -5.17 0.84 7.96
C PHE A 508 -6.51 0.41 8.57
N LEU A 509 -6.97 -0.80 8.25
CA LEU A 509 -8.21 -1.36 8.78
C LEU A 509 -7.94 -2.40 9.88
N CYS A 510 -7.24 -3.48 9.55
CA CYS A 510 -6.94 -4.55 10.51
C CYS A 510 -5.66 -5.33 10.15
N THR A 511 -5.11 -6.05 11.12
CA THR A 511 -3.97 -6.96 10.92
C THR A 511 -4.09 -8.19 11.81
N SER A 512 -3.57 -9.34 11.39
CA SER A 512 -3.46 -10.54 12.21
C SER A 512 -2.37 -11.49 11.73
N ASN A 513 -1.68 -12.12 12.69
CA ASN A 513 -0.77 -13.25 12.49
C ASN A 513 -1.39 -14.61 12.86
N ALA A 514 -2.71 -14.65 13.05
CA ALA A 514 -3.46 -15.87 13.38
C ALA A 514 -4.72 -16.05 12.51
N ALA A 515 -5.50 -15.00 12.31
CA ALA A 515 -6.68 -15.03 11.45
C ALA A 515 -6.26 -14.98 9.96
N PRO A 516 -6.78 -15.86 9.08
CA PRO A 516 -6.56 -15.76 7.65
C PRO A 516 -7.35 -14.58 7.03
N PRO A 517 -6.94 -14.09 5.84
CA PRO A 517 -7.52 -12.88 5.23
C PRO A 517 -9.05 -12.88 5.12
N LEU A 518 -9.64 -14.00 4.70
CA LEU A 518 -11.08 -14.08 4.48
C LEU A 518 -11.90 -14.09 5.78
N GLU A 519 -11.35 -14.58 6.90
CA GLU A 519 -11.99 -14.45 8.23
C GLU A 519 -11.84 -13.02 8.78
N MET A 520 -10.69 -12.38 8.57
CA MET A 520 -10.47 -10.96 8.93
C MET A 520 -11.42 -10.02 8.19
N MET A 521 -11.84 -10.41 6.98
CA MET A 521 -12.73 -9.64 6.12
C MET A 521 -14.17 -9.57 6.63
N GLU A 522 -14.61 -10.53 7.47
CA GLU A 522 -15.94 -10.54 8.10
C GLU A 522 -16.23 -9.21 8.83
N GLY A 523 -15.27 -8.74 9.64
CA GLY A 523 -15.43 -7.51 10.43
C GLY A 523 -15.34 -6.21 9.62
N ILE A 524 -14.74 -6.26 8.42
CA ILE A 524 -14.77 -5.15 7.46
C ILE A 524 -16.14 -5.11 6.76
N VAL A 525 -16.70 -6.27 6.42
CA VAL A 525 -17.96 -6.40 5.69
C VAL A 525 -19.16 -6.04 6.55
N GLU A 526 -19.18 -6.41 7.83
CA GLU A 526 -20.26 -6.02 8.75
C GLU A 526 -20.46 -4.48 8.79
N ASP A 527 -19.38 -3.71 8.67
CA ASP A 527 -19.42 -2.24 8.60
C ASP A 527 -19.89 -1.72 7.23
N ILE A 528 -19.43 -2.34 6.14
CA ILE A 528 -19.85 -1.99 4.77
C ILE A 528 -21.34 -2.32 4.55
N GLU A 529 -21.82 -3.48 5.00
CA GLU A 529 -23.23 -3.85 4.95
C GLU A 529 -24.09 -2.91 5.80
N SER A 530 -23.60 -2.50 6.98
CA SER A 530 -24.29 -1.49 7.79
C SER A 530 -24.34 -0.12 7.07
N SER A 531 -23.28 0.29 6.38
CA SER A 531 -23.27 1.49 5.53
C SER A 531 -24.24 1.38 4.35
N GLN A 532 -24.30 0.24 3.66
CA GLN A 532 -25.22 0.01 2.53
C GLN A 532 -26.67 -0.15 2.97
N LYS A 533 -26.92 -0.65 4.18
CA LYS A 533 -28.26 -0.79 4.75
C LYS A 533 -28.80 0.51 5.32
N ASP A 534 -28.04 1.22 6.15
CA ASP A 534 -28.54 2.35 6.96
C ASP A 534 -27.87 3.70 6.62
N GLY A 535 -26.65 3.68 6.08
CA GLY A 535 -25.85 4.87 5.74
C GLY A 535 -25.02 5.41 6.92
N ILE A 536 -23.89 6.04 6.62
CA ILE A 536 -23.01 6.66 7.63
C ILE A 536 -23.30 8.16 7.70
N TRP A 537 -23.63 8.67 8.89
CA TRP A 537 -23.82 10.10 9.12
C TRP A 537 -22.49 10.81 9.37
N VAL A 538 -22.05 11.66 8.43
CA VAL A 538 -20.77 12.39 8.51
C VAL A 538 -20.99 13.90 8.42
N TYR A 539 -20.07 14.69 8.98
CA TYR A 539 -20.03 16.14 8.77
C TYR A 539 -19.19 16.46 7.53
N ASP A 540 -19.82 17.06 6.51
CA ASP A 540 -19.12 17.48 5.29
C ASP A 540 -18.42 18.82 5.53
N SER A 541 -17.09 18.80 5.63
CA SER A 541 -16.26 19.98 5.90
C SER A 541 -16.22 21.02 4.77
N VAL A 542 -16.78 20.72 3.60
CA VAL A 542 -16.88 21.64 2.44
C VAL A 542 -18.30 22.20 2.28
N LEU A 543 -19.34 21.41 2.62
CA LEU A 543 -20.74 21.84 2.57
C LEU A 543 -21.24 22.43 3.91
N HIS A 544 -20.50 22.21 5.00
CA HIS A 544 -20.82 22.60 6.37
C HIS A 544 -22.16 22.06 6.91
N GLU A 545 -22.58 20.89 6.45
CA GLU A 545 -23.80 20.19 6.88
C GLU A 545 -23.52 18.72 7.21
N MET A 546 -24.44 18.08 7.94
CA MET A 546 -24.48 16.62 8.03
C MET A 546 -24.95 16.02 6.70
N VAL A 547 -24.26 14.99 6.22
CA VAL A 547 -24.61 14.22 5.01
C VAL A 547 -24.55 12.73 5.30
N LEU A 548 -25.21 11.93 4.46
CA LEU A 548 -25.24 10.48 4.55
C LEU A 548 -24.28 9.87 3.51
N VAL A 549 -23.49 8.87 3.88
CA VAL A 549 -22.50 8.24 2.99
C VAL A 549 -22.66 6.72 2.92
N VAL A 550 -22.62 6.19 1.69
CA VAL A 550 -22.73 4.77 1.36
C VAL A 550 -21.40 4.25 0.82
N VAL A 551 -20.80 3.24 1.47
CA VAL A 551 -19.48 2.70 1.12
C VAL A 551 -19.60 1.48 0.21
N TRP A 552 -18.72 1.34 -0.78
CA TRP A 552 -18.55 0.11 -1.55
C TRP A 552 -17.10 -0.12 -2.00
N VAL A 553 -16.75 -1.37 -2.30
CA VAL A 553 -15.40 -1.75 -2.77
C VAL A 553 -15.34 -1.66 -4.29
N LEU A 554 -14.44 -0.86 -4.83
CA LEU A 554 -14.23 -0.73 -6.27
C LEU A 554 -13.50 -1.95 -6.84
N ALA A 555 -12.43 -2.38 -6.16
CA ALA A 555 -11.64 -3.57 -6.49
C ALA A 555 -10.84 -4.07 -5.28
N LEU A 556 -10.44 -5.34 -5.33
CA LEU A 556 -9.56 -6.01 -4.38
C LEU A 556 -8.12 -6.05 -4.90
N LEU A 557 -7.21 -5.41 -4.18
CA LEU A 557 -5.79 -5.28 -4.51
C LEU A 557 -4.92 -6.16 -3.60
N GLY A 558 -3.75 -6.55 -4.10
CA GLY A 558 -2.80 -7.41 -3.38
C GLY A 558 -1.89 -8.15 -4.35
N ASP A 559 -1.00 -8.97 -3.79
CA ASP A 559 -0.09 -9.87 -4.51
C ASP A 559 -0.85 -10.98 -5.31
N ASN A 560 -0.15 -11.82 -6.07
CA ASN A 560 -0.78 -12.81 -6.94
C ASN A 560 -1.41 -14.02 -6.20
N PRO A 561 -0.74 -14.63 -5.20
CA PRO A 561 -1.38 -15.40 -4.13
C PRO A 561 -2.60 -14.72 -3.50
N MET A 562 -2.50 -13.48 -2.99
CA MET A 562 -3.63 -12.83 -2.31
C MET A 562 -4.82 -12.60 -3.26
N GLN A 563 -4.56 -12.14 -4.49
CA GLN A 563 -5.58 -12.04 -5.53
C GLN A 563 -6.10 -13.39 -6.02
N SER A 564 -5.45 -14.52 -5.72
CA SER A 564 -6.01 -15.86 -5.92
C SER A 564 -6.92 -16.27 -4.76
N GLU A 565 -6.55 -15.93 -3.52
CA GLU A 565 -7.38 -16.13 -2.34
C GLU A 565 -8.72 -15.37 -2.46
N PHE A 566 -8.65 -14.06 -2.76
CA PHE A 566 -9.82 -13.23 -3.06
C PHE A 566 -10.65 -13.69 -4.26
N ALA A 567 -10.04 -14.40 -5.21
CA ALA A 567 -10.73 -14.91 -6.39
C ALA A 567 -11.30 -16.33 -6.22
N CYS A 568 -11.28 -16.88 -5.00
CA CYS A 568 -11.57 -18.28 -4.68
C CYS A 568 -10.88 -19.25 -5.67
N HIS A 569 -9.61 -18.98 -5.98
CA HIS A 569 -8.84 -19.61 -7.06
C HIS A 569 -7.70 -20.48 -6.50
N ALA A 570 -7.49 -21.65 -7.08
CA ALA A 570 -6.48 -22.64 -6.68
C ALA A 570 -5.01 -22.19 -6.86
N GLY A 571 -4.77 -20.95 -7.27
CA GLY A 571 -3.46 -20.32 -7.34
C GLY A 571 -2.67 -20.65 -8.60
N LEU A 572 -1.56 -19.94 -8.77
CA LEU A 572 -0.73 -19.97 -9.99
C LEU A 572 -0.09 -21.33 -10.31
N ARG A 573 -0.15 -22.32 -9.41
CA ARG A 573 0.35 -23.70 -9.65
C ARG A 573 -0.75 -24.68 -10.09
N SER A 574 -1.99 -24.24 -10.22
CA SER A 574 -3.11 -25.11 -10.60
C SER A 574 -3.15 -25.40 -12.12
N LYS A 575 -3.92 -26.43 -12.51
CA LYS A 575 -4.18 -26.80 -13.92
C LYS A 575 -4.77 -25.63 -14.73
N PHE A 576 -5.60 -24.80 -14.08
CA PHE A 576 -6.20 -23.58 -14.64
C PHE A 576 -5.68 -22.33 -13.93
N PHE A 577 -4.36 -22.11 -13.99
CA PHE A 577 -3.57 -21.14 -13.22
C PHE A 577 -4.01 -19.67 -13.28
N CYS A 578 -4.95 -19.28 -14.14
CA CYS A 578 -5.46 -17.92 -14.25
C CYS A 578 -6.77 -17.74 -13.47
N ARG A 579 -6.77 -16.76 -12.56
CA ARG A 579 -7.98 -16.35 -11.81
C ARG A 579 -9.04 -15.64 -12.66
N VAL A 580 -8.69 -15.17 -13.88
CA VAL A 580 -9.58 -14.35 -14.74
C VAL A 580 -10.20 -15.18 -15.87
N CYS A 581 -9.51 -16.21 -16.38
CA CYS A 581 -10.00 -17.03 -17.47
C CYS A 581 -9.60 -18.52 -17.40
N TRP A 582 -10.30 -19.33 -18.17
CA TRP A 582 -10.16 -20.78 -18.29
C TRP A 582 -8.94 -21.20 -19.16
N VAL A 583 -7.78 -20.57 -19.00
CA VAL A 583 -6.54 -21.03 -19.66
C VAL A 583 -6.00 -22.28 -18.97
N LYS A 584 -5.62 -23.30 -19.75
CA LYS A 584 -5.06 -24.57 -19.28
C LYS A 584 -3.52 -24.52 -19.36
N GLY A 585 -2.86 -24.86 -18.25
CA GLY A 585 -1.40 -25.01 -18.15
C GLY A 585 -0.88 -26.29 -18.79
N LYS A 586 0.15 -26.90 -18.19
CA LYS A 586 0.56 -28.28 -18.49
C LYS A 586 -0.41 -29.28 -17.89
N ASP A 587 -0.47 -30.47 -18.48
CA ASP A 587 -1.40 -31.53 -18.12
C ASP A 587 -0.82 -32.90 -18.45
N THR A 588 -1.39 -33.97 -17.89
CA THR A 588 -0.91 -35.35 -18.15
C THR A 588 -1.08 -35.80 -19.60
N ASP A 589 -2.07 -35.21 -20.27
CA ASP A 589 -2.55 -35.62 -21.58
C ASP A 589 -1.78 -34.91 -22.71
N ASP A 590 -1.03 -33.84 -22.35
CA ASP A 590 -0.19 -33.03 -23.23
C ASP A 590 1.26 -33.61 -23.30
N MET A 591 1.47 -34.88 -22.91
CA MET A 591 2.77 -35.49 -22.60
C MET A 591 2.90 -36.95 -23.10
N GLU A 592 4.07 -37.33 -23.62
CA GLU A 592 4.44 -38.70 -24.02
C GLU A 592 5.41 -39.37 -23.03
N GLU A 593 5.43 -40.72 -23.01
CA GLU A 593 6.38 -41.51 -22.21
C GLU A 593 7.71 -41.73 -22.94
N LEU A 594 8.81 -41.40 -22.26
CA LEU A 594 10.16 -41.55 -22.78
C LEU A 594 10.61 -43.01 -22.74
N ILE A 595 10.83 -43.58 -23.92
CA ILE A 595 11.32 -44.96 -24.14
C ILE A 595 12.64 -45.23 -23.38
N VAL A 596 13.43 -44.18 -23.12
CA VAL A 596 14.67 -44.24 -22.32
C VAL A 596 14.51 -43.38 -21.07
N GLY A 597 14.78 -43.96 -19.90
CA GLY A 597 14.80 -43.24 -18.61
C GLY A 597 13.46 -43.16 -17.85
N GLY A 598 12.33 -43.57 -18.46
CA GLY A 598 11.05 -43.71 -17.75
C GLY A 598 10.40 -42.40 -17.28
N GLY A 599 10.83 -41.26 -17.82
CA GLY A 599 10.17 -39.97 -17.62
C GLY A 599 9.01 -39.74 -18.59
N ARG A 600 8.28 -38.63 -18.41
CA ARG A 600 7.36 -38.10 -19.41
C ARG A 600 7.87 -36.77 -19.95
N SER A 601 7.80 -36.58 -21.26
CA SER A 601 8.15 -35.32 -21.93
C SER A 601 6.93 -34.68 -22.57
N GLU A 602 6.96 -33.36 -22.70
CA GLU A 602 6.04 -32.59 -23.51
C GLU A 602 6.41 -32.77 -25.00
N THR A 603 5.43 -32.92 -25.88
CA THR A 603 5.66 -33.12 -27.33
C THR A 603 5.89 -31.80 -28.07
N GLU A 604 6.37 -31.82 -29.32
CA GLU A 604 6.52 -30.60 -30.14
C GLU A 604 5.17 -29.88 -30.27
N ASP A 605 4.14 -30.57 -30.78
CA ASP A 605 2.80 -30.00 -30.96
C ASP A 605 2.11 -29.65 -29.62
N GLY A 606 2.31 -30.42 -28.55
CA GLY A 606 1.78 -30.11 -27.22
C GLY A 606 2.39 -28.83 -26.62
N LEU A 607 3.70 -28.64 -26.80
CA LEU A 607 4.40 -27.41 -26.41
C LEU A 607 3.96 -26.23 -27.28
N ILE A 608 3.81 -26.40 -28.60
CA ILE A 608 3.27 -25.39 -29.52
C ILE A 608 1.85 -24.97 -29.11
N GLU A 609 0.93 -25.93 -28.94
CA GLU A 609 -0.47 -25.65 -28.63
C GLU A 609 -0.59 -24.96 -27.26
N ARG A 610 0.12 -25.45 -26.22
CA ARG A 610 0.10 -24.80 -24.91
C ARG A 610 0.67 -23.37 -24.96
N VAL A 611 1.71 -23.11 -25.76
CA VAL A 611 2.27 -21.75 -25.89
C VAL A 611 1.31 -20.82 -26.63
N LEU A 612 0.70 -21.26 -27.73
CA LEU A 612 -0.31 -20.49 -28.46
C LEU A 612 -1.60 -20.27 -27.64
N ARG A 613 -1.96 -21.23 -26.78
CA ARG A 613 -3.03 -21.18 -25.77
C ARG A 613 -2.70 -20.22 -24.62
N PHE A 614 -1.42 -20.12 -24.23
CA PHE A 614 -0.94 -19.20 -23.21
C PHE A 614 -0.88 -17.74 -23.71
N MET A 615 -0.47 -17.51 -24.96
CA MET A 615 -0.33 -16.18 -25.59
C MET A 615 -1.67 -15.58 -26.07
N LYS A 616 -2.81 -16.06 -25.56
CA LYS A 616 -4.17 -15.61 -25.87
C LYS A 616 -5.03 -15.62 -24.61
N VAL A 617 -5.96 -14.67 -24.48
CA VAL A 617 -6.96 -14.68 -23.40
C VAL A 617 -7.94 -15.84 -23.60
N GLY A 618 -8.06 -16.73 -22.60
CA GLY A 618 -9.05 -17.81 -22.61
C GLY A 618 -10.48 -17.33 -22.34
N ARG A 619 -11.46 -18.24 -22.40
CA ARG A 619 -12.85 -17.96 -21.97
C ARG A 619 -12.84 -17.35 -20.55
N LYS A 620 -13.42 -16.17 -20.35
CA LYS A 620 -13.50 -15.53 -19.02
C LYS A 620 -14.19 -16.47 -18.00
N ARG A 621 -13.75 -16.41 -16.74
CA ARG A 621 -14.50 -16.95 -15.60
C ARG A 621 -15.62 -15.97 -15.24
N THR A 622 -16.68 -16.47 -14.60
CA THR A 622 -17.78 -15.65 -14.07
C THR A 622 -18.01 -15.98 -12.60
N ARG A 623 -18.66 -15.07 -11.86
CA ARG A 623 -18.93 -15.25 -10.42
C ARG A 623 -19.87 -16.43 -10.19
N GLU A 624 -20.84 -16.56 -11.07
CA GLU A 624 -21.92 -17.56 -11.07
C GLU A 624 -21.31 -18.97 -11.18
N GLN A 625 -20.39 -19.19 -12.12
CA GLN A 625 -19.66 -20.47 -12.27
C GLN A 625 -18.91 -20.88 -10.99
N SER A 626 -18.33 -19.92 -10.28
CA SER A 626 -17.64 -20.20 -9.00
C SER A 626 -18.63 -20.44 -7.86
N LEU A 627 -19.74 -19.70 -7.80
CA LEU A 627 -20.82 -19.91 -6.84
C LEU A 627 -21.47 -21.29 -7.00
N GLU A 628 -21.82 -21.67 -8.24
CA GLU A 628 -22.27 -23.01 -8.63
C GLU A 628 -21.28 -24.09 -8.16
N THR A 629 -19.98 -23.89 -8.40
CA THR A 629 -18.94 -24.84 -8.00
C THR A 629 -18.81 -24.94 -6.47
N THR A 630 -18.92 -23.83 -5.73
CA THR A 630 -18.90 -23.85 -4.26
C THR A 630 -20.18 -24.47 -3.67
N GLN A 631 -21.33 -24.30 -4.33
CA GLN A 631 -22.57 -24.95 -3.95
C GLN A 631 -22.49 -26.47 -4.21
N GLU A 632 -21.93 -26.92 -5.34
CA GLU A 632 -21.67 -28.34 -5.61
C GLU A 632 -20.75 -28.95 -4.52
N MET A 633 -19.75 -28.21 -4.02
CA MET A 633 -18.91 -28.67 -2.90
C MET A 633 -19.66 -28.80 -1.57
N LEU A 634 -20.61 -27.89 -1.30
CA LEU A 634 -21.50 -27.94 -0.14
C LEU A 634 -22.50 -29.10 -0.27
N ASP A 635 -23.13 -29.25 -1.43
CA ASP A 635 -24.14 -30.27 -1.72
C ASP A 635 -23.54 -31.67 -1.66
N ASN A 636 -22.33 -31.88 -2.20
CA ASN A 636 -21.56 -33.11 -1.99
C ASN A 636 -21.41 -33.43 -0.50
N VAL A 637 -21.04 -32.44 0.33
CA VAL A 637 -20.95 -32.67 1.77
C VAL A 637 -22.31 -33.00 2.37
N VAL A 638 -23.39 -32.27 2.06
CA VAL A 638 -24.75 -32.57 2.54
C VAL A 638 -25.19 -33.99 2.18
N LEU A 639 -24.93 -34.43 0.93
CA LEU A 639 -25.22 -35.77 0.41
C LEU A 639 -24.27 -36.87 0.92
N LEU A 640 -23.45 -36.57 1.94
CA LEU A 640 -22.48 -37.48 2.59
C LEU A 640 -21.39 -38.05 1.65
N GLU A 641 -21.13 -37.37 0.52
CA GLU A 641 -20.16 -37.78 -0.49
C GLU A 641 -18.70 -37.70 -0.01
N THR A 642 -17.81 -38.41 -0.72
CA THR A 642 -16.39 -38.44 -0.37
C THR A 642 -15.68 -37.11 -0.68
N GLN A 643 -14.77 -36.67 0.21
CA GLN A 643 -13.92 -35.50 -0.01
C GLN A 643 -13.04 -35.61 -1.29
N LYS A 644 -12.90 -36.83 -1.86
CA LYS A 644 -12.32 -37.01 -3.20
C LYS A 644 -13.14 -36.28 -4.28
N LYS A 645 -14.47 -36.34 -4.28
CA LYS A 645 -15.30 -35.64 -5.28
C LYS A 645 -15.04 -34.14 -5.26
N ASN A 646 -14.97 -33.54 -4.07
CA ASN A 646 -14.64 -32.12 -3.90
C ASN A 646 -13.21 -31.81 -4.40
N ASN A 647 -12.22 -32.67 -4.14
CA ASN A 647 -10.87 -32.49 -4.66
C ASN A 647 -10.80 -32.62 -6.20
N ASP A 648 -11.46 -33.61 -6.78
CA ASP A 648 -11.55 -33.80 -8.23
C ASP A 648 -12.24 -32.59 -8.90
N LEU A 649 -13.31 -32.05 -8.28
CA LEU A 649 -14.01 -30.84 -8.72
C LEU A 649 -13.11 -29.58 -8.64
N ARG A 650 -12.36 -29.41 -7.55
CA ARG A 650 -11.38 -28.31 -7.37
C ARG A 650 -10.28 -28.37 -8.44
N VAL A 651 -9.80 -29.56 -8.80
CA VAL A 651 -8.83 -29.76 -9.91
C VAL A 651 -9.45 -29.49 -11.28
N LYS A 652 -10.68 -29.95 -11.51
CA LYS A 652 -11.44 -29.75 -12.77
C LYS A 652 -11.78 -28.29 -13.04
N THR A 653 -12.01 -27.48 -12.01
CA THR A 653 -12.48 -26.08 -12.12
C THR A 653 -11.39 -25.04 -11.86
N GLY A 654 -10.36 -25.39 -11.07
CA GLY A 654 -9.42 -24.44 -10.50
C GLY A 654 -10.01 -23.54 -9.42
N VAL A 655 -11.23 -23.84 -8.92
CA VAL A 655 -11.86 -23.13 -7.79
C VAL A 655 -11.36 -23.72 -6.47
N LYS A 656 -11.00 -22.85 -5.53
CA LYS A 656 -10.56 -23.18 -4.17
C LYS A 656 -10.87 -22.00 -3.24
N ASP A 657 -12.01 -22.08 -2.56
CA ASP A 657 -12.40 -21.17 -1.50
C ASP A 657 -11.84 -21.68 -0.15
N THR A 658 -10.73 -21.13 0.34
CA THR A 658 -10.10 -21.54 1.62
C THR A 658 -11.02 -21.39 2.82
N PHE A 659 -11.87 -20.38 2.82
CA PHE A 659 -12.81 -20.08 3.88
C PHE A 659 -13.87 -21.19 3.99
N LEU A 660 -14.52 -21.53 2.87
CA LEU A 660 -15.43 -22.67 2.77
C LEU A 660 -14.73 -23.99 3.16
N ASN A 661 -13.50 -24.22 2.68
CA ASN A 661 -12.78 -25.46 2.96
C ASN A 661 -12.57 -25.72 4.46
N PHE A 662 -12.36 -24.67 5.27
CA PHE A 662 -12.30 -24.82 6.73
C PHE A 662 -13.60 -25.43 7.29
N PHE A 663 -14.78 -25.03 6.80
CA PHE A 663 -16.05 -25.62 7.22
C PHE A 663 -16.24 -27.05 6.71
N LEU A 664 -15.85 -27.34 5.46
CA LEU A 664 -15.90 -28.70 4.90
C LEU A 664 -15.02 -29.68 5.71
N ASP A 665 -13.78 -29.30 6.01
CA ASP A 665 -12.85 -30.13 6.79
C ASP A 665 -13.28 -30.23 8.27
N LYS A 666 -13.87 -29.19 8.85
CA LYS A 666 -14.48 -29.16 10.20
C LYS A 666 -15.71 -30.07 10.32
N ILE A 667 -16.49 -30.22 9.25
CA ILE A 667 -17.58 -31.21 9.15
C ILE A 667 -16.99 -32.62 9.12
N GLU A 668 -16.03 -32.89 8.24
CA GLU A 668 -15.45 -34.23 8.07
C GLU A 668 -14.71 -34.72 9.34
N GLN A 669 -13.96 -33.84 10.01
CA GLN A 669 -13.33 -34.15 11.30
C GLN A 669 -14.34 -34.59 12.37
N ARG A 670 -15.55 -33.99 12.39
CA ARG A 670 -16.62 -34.36 13.33
C ARG A 670 -17.34 -35.63 12.91
N ARG A 671 -17.47 -35.91 11.61
CA ARG A 671 -18.05 -37.15 11.07
C ARG A 671 -17.18 -38.40 11.27
N LYS A 672 -15.85 -38.23 11.39
CA LYS A 672 -14.86 -39.31 11.28
C LYS A 672 -15.13 -40.58 12.12
N ASN A 673 -15.76 -40.44 13.28
CA ASN A 673 -16.07 -41.56 14.19
C ASN A 673 -17.58 -41.87 14.28
N ILE A 674 -18.42 -41.23 13.47
CA ILE A 674 -19.89 -41.38 13.51
C ILE A 674 -20.31 -42.35 12.40
N THR A 675 -20.84 -43.51 12.80
CA THR A 675 -21.36 -44.52 11.87
C THR A 675 -22.83 -44.32 11.51
N ASP A 676 -23.58 -43.59 12.33
CA ASP A 676 -24.99 -43.30 12.08
C ASP A 676 -25.19 -42.20 11.02
N VAL A 677 -26.26 -42.30 10.24
CA VAL A 677 -26.56 -41.38 9.14
C VAL A 677 -27.26 -40.12 9.66
N GLU A 678 -28.24 -40.26 10.55
CA GLU A 678 -29.01 -39.14 11.10
C GLU A 678 -28.12 -38.25 11.98
N GLU A 679 -27.23 -38.84 12.78
CA GLU A 679 -26.23 -38.09 13.56
C GLU A 679 -25.25 -37.34 12.64
N ARG A 680 -24.80 -37.95 11.53
CA ARG A 680 -23.95 -37.26 10.54
C ARG A 680 -24.67 -36.08 9.88
N GLU A 681 -25.93 -36.23 9.50
CA GLU A 681 -26.75 -35.14 8.94
C GLU A 681 -26.93 -34.01 9.97
N ASN A 682 -27.30 -34.33 11.21
CA ASN A 682 -27.45 -33.36 12.30
C ASN A 682 -26.14 -32.61 12.61
N VAL A 683 -25.00 -33.30 12.67
CA VAL A 683 -23.68 -32.67 12.85
C VAL A 683 -23.34 -31.73 11.70
N THR A 684 -23.74 -32.09 10.47
CA THR A 684 -23.51 -31.29 9.26
C THR A 684 -24.34 -30.01 9.28
N ALA A 685 -25.65 -30.11 9.48
CA ALA A 685 -26.55 -28.97 9.61
C ALA A 685 -26.10 -28.01 10.73
N ARG A 686 -25.63 -28.54 11.86
CA ARG A 686 -25.10 -27.74 12.98
C ARG A 686 -23.82 -26.96 12.65
N VAL A 687 -22.98 -27.42 11.72
CA VAL A 687 -21.78 -26.66 11.29
C VAL A 687 -22.12 -25.70 10.16
N LEU A 688 -22.97 -26.09 9.20
CA LEU A 688 -23.45 -25.20 8.13
C LEU A 688 -24.21 -23.99 8.70
N ASN A 689 -25.01 -24.18 9.75
CA ASN A 689 -25.67 -23.08 10.49
C ASN A 689 -24.69 -22.16 11.25
N THR A 690 -23.38 -22.44 11.26
CA THR A 690 -22.34 -21.54 11.80
C THR A 690 -21.46 -20.91 10.73
N MET A 691 -21.68 -21.23 9.45
CA MET A 691 -21.00 -20.57 8.33
C MET A 691 -21.71 -19.25 8.01
N PRO A 692 -21.00 -18.12 7.88
CA PRO A 692 -21.62 -16.86 7.46
C PRO A 692 -22.05 -16.93 5.99
N ARG A 693 -23.00 -16.05 5.61
CA ARG A 693 -23.49 -15.93 4.23
C ARG A 693 -22.54 -15.09 3.37
N ASN A 694 -22.72 -15.14 2.05
CA ASN A 694 -21.83 -14.55 1.05
C ASN A 694 -21.44 -13.09 1.37
N VAL A 695 -20.12 -12.87 1.41
CA VAL A 695 -19.47 -11.76 2.10
C VAL A 695 -19.29 -10.50 1.23
N PHE A 696 -19.56 -10.55 -0.08
CA PHE A 696 -19.53 -9.36 -0.95
C PHE A 696 -20.39 -9.51 -2.23
N ASN A 697 -20.84 -8.37 -2.76
CA ASN A 697 -21.42 -8.26 -4.11
C ASN A 697 -20.37 -7.95 -5.21
N LEU A 698 -19.19 -8.57 -5.12
CA LEU A 698 -18.09 -8.42 -6.07
C LEU A 698 -18.02 -9.59 -7.05
N ASN A 699 -17.40 -9.37 -8.21
CA ASN A 699 -17.04 -10.42 -9.16
C ASN A 699 -15.56 -10.82 -8.94
N PRO A 700 -15.24 -11.92 -8.23
CA PRO A 700 -13.88 -12.32 -7.88
C PRO A 700 -12.89 -12.37 -9.06
N HIS A 701 -13.39 -12.68 -10.26
CA HIS A 701 -12.58 -12.88 -11.47
C HIS A 701 -12.34 -11.62 -12.30
N GLN A 702 -13.01 -10.51 -11.96
CA GLN A 702 -12.94 -9.25 -12.70
C GLN A 702 -12.57 -8.07 -11.78
N ASP A 703 -12.98 -8.11 -10.52
CA ASP A 703 -12.71 -7.10 -9.49
C ASP A 703 -11.35 -7.31 -8.77
N THR A 704 -10.51 -8.22 -9.28
CA THR A 704 -9.10 -8.41 -8.89
C THR A 704 -8.17 -8.01 -10.06
N PRO A 705 -7.87 -6.71 -10.28
CA PRO A 705 -7.11 -6.24 -11.44
C PRO A 705 -5.64 -6.71 -11.44
N VAL A 706 -4.96 -6.58 -12.59
CA VAL A 706 -3.58 -7.06 -12.76
C VAL A 706 -2.60 -6.12 -12.04
N GLU A 707 -2.09 -6.55 -10.89
CA GLU A 707 -1.14 -5.77 -10.10
C GLU A 707 0.25 -5.76 -10.78
N ILE A 708 0.72 -4.57 -11.16
CA ILE A 708 1.89 -4.39 -12.02
C ILE A 708 3.23 -4.52 -11.29
N LEU A 709 3.34 -4.16 -10.00
CA LEU A 709 4.58 -4.30 -9.24
C LEU A 709 4.96 -5.79 -9.10
N HIS A 710 3.99 -6.65 -8.81
CA HIS A 710 4.16 -8.09 -8.70
C HIS A 710 4.19 -8.81 -10.05
N VAL A 711 3.41 -8.42 -11.05
CA VAL A 711 3.43 -9.09 -12.37
C VAL A 711 4.64 -8.69 -13.21
N VAL A 712 5.07 -7.42 -13.16
CA VAL A 712 6.14 -6.85 -13.99
C VAL A 712 7.48 -6.88 -13.26
N LEU A 713 7.64 -6.01 -12.25
CA LEU A 713 8.93 -5.75 -11.59
C LEU A 713 9.42 -6.97 -10.80
N LEU A 714 8.62 -7.43 -9.83
CA LEU A 714 8.86 -8.65 -9.05
C LEU A 714 8.39 -9.93 -9.79
N GLY A 715 8.05 -9.78 -11.07
CA GLY A 715 7.73 -10.86 -11.99
C GLY A 715 8.80 -10.99 -13.08
N TYR A 716 8.44 -10.68 -14.32
CA TYR A 716 9.32 -10.97 -15.46
C TYR A 716 10.62 -10.14 -15.51
N VAL A 717 10.65 -8.90 -15.01
CA VAL A 717 11.91 -8.12 -14.90
C VAL A 717 12.88 -8.81 -13.93
N LYS A 718 12.38 -9.21 -12.75
CA LYS A 718 13.14 -10.00 -11.76
C LYS A 718 13.61 -11.35 -12.29
N TYR A 719 12.82 -12.01 -13.13
CA TYR A 719 13.22 -13.28 -13.75
C TYR A 719 14.30 -13.06 -14.82
N PHE A 720 14.12 -12.11 -15.73
CA PHE A 720 15.07 -11.79 -16.80
C PHE A 720 16.40 -11.26 -16.26
N TRP A 721 16.39 -10.44 -15.19
CA TRP A 721 17.63 -9.93 -14.61
C TRP A 721 18.47 -11.06 -14.00
N ARG A 722 17.85 -11.96 -13.22
CA ARG A 722 18.55 -13.11 -12.65
C ARG A 722 19.12 -14.03 -13.73
N ASP A 723 18.29 -14.44 -14.69
CA ASP A 723 18.72 -15.29 -15.80
C ASP A 723 19.83 -14.62 -16.65
N ALA A 724 19.79 -13.29 -16.83
CA ALA A 724 20.88 -12.55 -17.42
C ALA A 724 22.18 -12.64 -16.60
N ILE A 725 22.15 -12.42 -15.28
CA ILE A 725 23.33 -12.56 -14.41
C ILE A 725 23.86 -14.01 -14.39
N ASP A 726 22.98 -15.00 -14.34
CA ASP A 726 23.33 -16.42 -14.29
C ASP A 726 24.04 -16.90 -15.58
N ARG A 727 23.76 -16.26 -16.73
CA ARG A 727 24.46 -16.51 -18.01
C ARG A 727 25.85 -15.89 -18.12
N LEU A 728 26.19 -14.91 -17.28
CA LEU A 728 27.47 -14.19 -17.40
C LEU A 728 28.60 -14.94 -16.69
N SER A 729 29.73 -15.11 -17.36
CA SER A 729 31.00 -15.44 -16.69
C SER A 729 31.43 -14.30 -15.74
N ASP A 730 32.22 -14.60 -14.72
CA ASP A 730 32.57 -13.59 -13.72
C ASP A 730 33.31 -12.34 -14.27
N PRO A 731 34.18 -12.44 -15.31
CA PRO A 731 34.70 -11.26 -16.01
C PRO A 731 33.61 -10.41 -16.70
N GLN A 732 32.56 -11.03 -17.23
CA GLN A 732 31.39 -10.30 -17.78
C GLN A 732 30.55 -9.69 -16.65
N LYS A 733 30.39 -10.37 -15.50
CA LYS A 733 29.75 -9.80 -14.30
C LYS A 733 30.50 -8.56 -13.80
N VAL A 734 31.84 -8.59 -13.75
CA VAL A 734 32.69 -7.41 -13.44
C VAL A 734 32.49 -6.29 -14.46
N THR A 735 32.48 -6.62 -15.75
CA THR A 735 32.21 -5.64 -16.83
C THR A 735 30.84 -4.97 -16.65
N LEU A 736 29.80 -5.75 -16.33
CA LEU A 736 28.45 -5.26 -16.08
C LEU A 736 28.38 -4.34 -14.85
N LYS A 737 29.07 -4.69 -13.75
CA LYS A 737 29.13 -3.88 -12.52
C LYS A 737 29.67 -2.46 -12.78
N HIS A 738 30.79 -2.34 -13.50
CA HIS A 738 31.38 -1.03 -13.81
C HIS A 738 30.55 -0.27 -14.84
N ARG A 739 29.97 -0.94 -15.85
CA ARG A 739 29.05 -0.30 -16.82
C ARG A 739 27.83 0.30 -16.14
N LEU A 740 27.07 -0.48 -15.36
CA LEU A 740 25.91 0.00 -14.60
C LEU A 740 26.27 1.22 -13.75
N SER A 741 27.41 1.15 -13.06
CA SER A 741 27.88 2.23 -12.20
C SER A 741 28.38 3.46 -12.97
N SER A 742 28.52 3.39 -14.29
CA SER A 742 28.95 4.46 -15.19
C SER A 742 27.85 5.01 -16.10
N LEU A 743 26.60 4.50 -16.01
CA LEU A 743 25.48 5.02 -16.80
C LEU A 743 25.00 6.36 -16.28
N ASP A 744 24.64 7.28 -17.18
CA ASP A 744 23.98 8.52 -16.81
C ASP A 744 22.50 8.24 -16.45
N LEU A 745 22.09 8.69 -15.27
CA LEU A 745 20.72 8.58 -14.76
C LEU A 745 19.92 9.89 -14.92
N SER A 746 20.52 10.93 -15.50
CA SER A 746 19.86 12.21 -15.73
C SER A 746 18.53 12.01 -16.48
N GLY A 747 17.47 12.65 -15.99
CA GLY A 747 16.14 12.51 -16.58
C GLY A 747 15.45 11.15 -16.39
N LEU A 748 15.86 10.29 -15.44
CA LEU A 748 15.10 9.09 -15.02
C LEU A 748 14.28 9.33 -13.74
N ASP A 749 14.87 9.04 -12.56
CA ASP A 749 14.32 9.27 -11.22
C ASP A 749 15.16 10.35 -10.51
N PRO A 750 14.61 11.51 -10.10
CA PRO A 750 15.33 12.52 -9.33
C PRO A 750 15.93 12.02 -8.01
N ALA A 751 15.47 10.89 -7.47
CA ALA A 751 16.02 10.25 -6.28
C ALA A 751 17.07 9.14 -6.58
N ALA A 752 17.51 9.00 -7.84
CA ALA A 752 18.53 8.04 -8.27
C ALA A 752 19.81 8.77 -8.73
N SER A 753 20.75 8.99 -7.80
CA SER A 753 22.01 9.69 -8.06
C SER A 753 23.12 8.82 -8.67
N SER A 754 23.06 7.50 -8.47
CA SER A 754 24.01 6.52 -9.04
C SER A 754 23.47 5.09 -8.88
N LEU A 755 23.80 4.18 -9.80
CA LEU A 755 23.54 2.75 -9.59
C LEU A 755 24.70 2.11 -8.82
N ARG A 756 24.41 1.42 -7.72
CA ARG A 756 25.37 0.54 -7.04
C ARG A 756 25.54 -0.75 -7.86
N GLY A 757 26.27 -0.70 -8.97
CA GLY A 757 26.38 -1.82 -9.92
C GLY A 757 26.93 -3.11 -9.28
N GLN A 758 27.83 -2.99 -8.29
CA GLN A 758 28.25 -4.11 -7.43
C GLN A 758 27.03 -4.81 -6.81
N THR A 759 26.16 -4.07 -6.14
CA THR A 759 24.97 -4.57 -5.43
C THR A 759 23.97 -5.21 -6.40
N LEU A 760 23.65 -4.53 -7.51
CA LEU A 760 22.66 -5.00 -8.49
C LEU A 760 23.04 -6.33 -9.17
N VAL A 761 24.34 -6.63 -9.25
CA VAL A 761 24.87 -7.88 -9.85
C VAL A 761 25.14 -8.95 -8.79
N GLN A 762 25.72 -8.59 -7.63
CA GLN A 762 26.04 -9.54 -6.56
C GLN A 762 24.79 -10.06 -5.85
N TYR A 763 23.80 -9.19 -5.60
CA TYR A 763 22.59 -9.51 -4.84
C TYR A 763 21.35 -9.60 -5.74
N ALA A 764 21.50 -10.00 -7.01
CA ALA A 764 20.38 -10.22 -7.96
C ALA A 764 19.30 -11.20 -7.42
N GLY A 765 19.65 -12.02 -6.42
CA GLY A 765 18.70 -12.80 -5.62
C GLY A 765 17.77 -11.94 -4.74
N SER A 766 18.28 -10.91 -4.07
CA SER A 766 17.60 -10.21 -2.96
C SER A 766 16.98 -8.86 -3.32
N LEU A 767 17.22 -8.34 -4.54
CA LEU A 767 16.71 -7.04 -5.01
C LEU A 767 15.19 -6.84 -4.84
N VAL A 768 14.81 -5.58 -4.62
CA VAL A 768 13.43 -5.09 -4.37
C VAL A 768 12.84 -4.37 -5.58
N GLY A 769 11.55 -3.99 -5.50
CA GLY A 769 10.82 -3.36 -6.61
C GLY A 769 11.51 -2.12 -7.20
N ARG A 770 12.06 -1.25 -6.34
CA ARG A 770 12.79 -0.03 -6.76
C ARG A 770 14.04 -0.33 -7.57
N ASP A 771 14.77 -1.41 -7.25
CA ASP A 771 15.94 -1.81 -8.03
C ASP A 771 15.52 -2.25 -9.43
N PHE A 772 14.46 -3.07 -9.54
CA PHE A 772 13.93 -3.52 -10.83
C PHE A 772 13.33 -2.37 -11.65
N GLN A 773 12.72 -1.38 -10.98
CA GLN A 773 12.22 -0.16 -11.59
C GLN A 773 13.34 0.66 -12.26
N LEU A 774 14.53 0.70 -11.66
CA LEU A 774 15.72 1.30 -12.29
C LEU A 774 16.32 0.38 -13.37
N ILE A 775 16.50 -0.92 -13.08
CA ILE A 775 17.07 -1.91 -14.01
C ILE A 775 16.30 -1.93 -15.34
N GLN A 776 14.97 -1.99 -15.35
CA GLN A 776 14.20 -2.04 -16.60
C GLN A 776 14.38 -0.79 -17.49
N GLN A 777 14.75 0.35 -16.89
CA GLN A 777 14.99 1.59 -17.62
C GLN A 777 16.42 1.66 -18.22
N VAL A 778 17.34 0.77 -17.83
CA VAL A 778 18.77 0.91 -18.16
C VAL A 778 19.49 -0.37 -18.63
N ALA A 779 18.94 -1.55 -18.36
CA ALA A 779 19.63 -2.84 -18.51
C ALA A 779 20.25 -3.04 -19.90
N ILE A 780 19.52 -2.70 -20.96
CA ILE A 780 19.97 -2.90 -22.34
C ILE A 780 21.21 -2.05 -22.69
N PHE A 781 21.41 -0.91 -22.04
CA PHE A 781 22.60 -0.05 -22.19
C PHE A 781 23.84 -0.61 -21.48
N ALA A 782 23.68 -1.60 -20.60
CA ALA A 782 24.80 -2.28 -19.94
C ALA A 782 25.08 -3.69 -20.51
N LEU A 783 24.04 -4.36 -21.03
CA LEU A 783 24.06 -5.76 -21.49
C LEU A 783 24.37 -5.96 -22.99
N TYR A 784 24.45 -4.90 -23.79
CA TYR A 784 24.39 -4.90 -25.27
C TYR A 784 25.35 -5.83 -26.04
N ASP A 785 26.45 -6.29 -25.44
CA ASP A 785 27.41 -7.24 -26.04
C ASP A 785 27.70 -8.44 -25.11
N LEU A 786 26.93 -8.58 -24.03
CA LEU A 786 27.09 -9.62 -23.01
C LEU A 786 26.09 -10.79 -23.18
N LEU A 787 25.05 -10.61 -24.00
CA LEU A 787 23.94 -11.55 -24.20
C LEU A 787 23.61 -11.74 -25.70
N ASP A 788 22.93 -12.84 -26.02
CA ASP A 788 22.43 -13.18 -27.35
C ASP A 788 21.39 -12.17 -27.87
N GLU A 789 21.37 -11.92 -29.19
CA GLU A 789 20.49 -10.95 -29.86
C GLU A 789 19.00 -11.14 -29.55
N ARG A 790 18.53 -12.37 -29.35
CA ARG A 790 17.14 -12.70 -29.01
C ARG A 790 16.78 -12.25 -27.59
N ILE A 791 17.75 -12.33 -26.69
CA ILE A 791 17.63 -11.86 -25.30
C ILE A 791 17.57 -10.33 -25.30
N LEU A 792 18.49 -9.69 -26.02
CA LEU A 792 18.53 -8.23 -26.17
C LEU A 792 17.26 -7.69 -26.86
N SER A 793 16.76 -8.38 -27.89
CA SER A 793 15.47 -8.08 -28.54
C SER A 793 14.30 -8.14 -27.55
N THR A 794 14.32 -9.07 -26.60
CA THR A 794 13.28 -9.16 -25.56
C THR A 794 13.40 -8.03 -24.53
N TRP A 795 14.62 -7.64 -24.14
CA TRP A 795 14.84 -6.43 -23.33
C TRP A 795 14.44 -5.14 -24.08
N ALA A 796 14.56 -5.10 -25.41
CA ALA A 796 14.13 -3.97 -26.23
C ALA A 796 12.60 -3.88 -26.35
N ALA A 797 11.92 -5.01 -26.61
CA ALA A 797 10.45 -5.08 -26.62
C ALA A 797 9.88 -4.74 -25.22
N LEU A 798 10.50 -5.22 -24.15
CA LEU A 798 10.21 -4.84 -22.77
C LEU A 798 10.35 -3.32 -22.57
N SER A 799 11.48 -2.75 -23.02
CA SER A 799 11.77 -1.32 -22.92
C SER A 799 10.72 -0.43 -23.60
N ALA A 800 10.14 -0.88 -24.73
CA ALA A 800 9.05 -0.18 -25.42
C ALA A 800 7.67 -0.40 -24.76
N LEU A 801 7.48 -1.46 -23.96
CA LEU A 801 6.25 -1.75 -23.24
C LEU A 801 6.14 -0.96 -21.91
N ILE A 802 7.25 -0.79 -21.17
CA ILE A 802 7.27 -0.10 -19.86
C ILE A 802 6.53 1.25 -19.84
N PRO A 803 6.69 2.15 -20.84
CA PRO A 803 6.06 3.48 -20.83
C PRO A 803 4.53 3.45 -20.75
N TYR A 804 3.88 2.46 -21.36
CA TYR A 804 2.43 2.27 -21.25
C TYR A 804 2.03 1.84 -19.83
N LEU A 805 2.73 0.84 -19.27
CA LEU A 805 2.35 0.18 -18.00
C LEU A 805 2.30 1.13 -16.78
N TRP A 806 3.06 2.22 -16.80
CA TRP A 806 3.05 3.26 -15.76
C TRP A 806 2.51 4.62 -16.23
N GLN A 807 1.93 4.71 -17.43
CA GLN A 807 1.35 5.95 -17.94
C GLN A 807 0.23 6.44 -16.98
N PRO A 808 0.34 7.65 -16.37
CA PRO A 808 -0.59 8.10 -15.34
C PRO A 808 -1.89 8.68 -15.88
N GLN A 809 -1.96 8.92 -17.19
CA GLN A 809 -3.04 9.62 -17.87
C GLN A 809 -3.05 9.19 -19.35
N ILE A 810 -4.22 8.82 -19.89
CA ILE A 810 -4.41 8.26 -21.22
C ILE A 810 -5.30 9.19 -22.05
N ASP A 811 -4.77 9.75 -23.14
CA ASP A 811 -5.45 10.82 -23.90
C ASP A 811 -6.55 10.30 -24.85
N ASP A 812 -6.31 9.15 -25.48
CA ASP A 812 -7.30 8.37 -26.24
C ASP A 812 -7.21 6.94 -25.73
N LEU A 813 -8.30 6.44 -25.13
CA LEU A 813 -8.36 5.13 -24.51
C LEU A 813 -8.28 3.99 -25.54
N GLU A 814 -9.01 4.09 -26.65
CA GLU A 814 -9.12 3.00 -27.61
C GLU A 814 -7.85 2.88 -28.46
N ALA A 815 -7.26 4.01 -28.87
CA ALA A 815 -5.94 4.01 -29.51
C ALA A 815 -4.85 3.49 -28.56
N TYR A 816 -4.85 3.92 -27.29
CA TYR A 816 -3.91 3.43 -26.28
C TYR A 816 -4.03 1.92 -26.03
N LEU A 817 -5.26 1.38 -25.99
CA LEU A 817 -5.48 -0.05 -25.74
C LEU A 817 -5.06 -0.92 -26.95
N ILE A 818 -5.16 -0.39 -28.17
CA ILE A 818 -4.59 -1.02 -29.37
C ILE A 818 -3.06 -0.99 -29.31
N ASP A 819 -2.46 0.19 -29.08
CA ASP A 819 -1.00 0.37 -28.96
C ASP A 819 -0.41 -0.56 -27.87
N LEU A 820 -1.07 -0.65 -26.71
CA LEU A 820 -0.70 -1.52 -25.60
C LEU A 820 -0.82 -3.01 -25.95
N GLN A 821 -1.88 -3.43 -26.65
CA GLN A 821 -2.03 -4.83 -27.05
C GLN A 821 -0.95 -5.25 -28.04
N ASP A 822 -0.65 -4.42 -29.06
CA ASP A 822 0.45 -4.68 -30.00
C ASP A 822 1.82 -4.72 -29.30
N ALA A 823 2.03 -3.88 -28.28
CA ALA A 823 3.25 -3.89 -27.46
C ALA A 823 3.37 -5.14 -26.57
N ILE A 824 2.28 -5.57 -25.91
CA ILE A 824 2.24 -6.82 -25.13
C ILE A 824 2.49 -8.03 -26.04
N ASP A 825 1.82 -8.08 -27.19
CA ASP A 825 1.92 -9.19 -28.13
C ASP A 825 3.34 -9.33 -28.69
N HIS A 826 3.97 -8.22 -29.08
CA HIS A 826 5.37 -8.20 -29.53
C HIS A 826 6.37 -8.57 -28.42
N PHE A 827 6.13 -8.11 -27.18
CA PHE A 827 6.91 -8.52 -26.01
C PHE A 827 6.84 -10.02 -25.75
N LEU A 828 5.65 -10.62 -25.83
CA LEU A 828 5.47 -12.07 -25.68
C LEU A 828 6.06 -12.85 -26.87
N GLU A 829 5.98 -12.33 -28.10
CA GLU A 829 6.62 -12.93 -29.28
C GLU A 829 8.15 -12.91 -29.20
N CYS A 830 8.77 -11.81 -28.74
CA CYS A 830 10.20 -11.79 -28.45
C CYS A 830 10.57 -12.76 -27.32
N THR A 831 9.77 -12.81 -26.25
CA THR A 831 9.94 -13.76 -25.14
C THR A 831 9.90 -15.22 -25.62
N ALA A 832 8.95 -15.56 -26.51
CA ALA A 832 8.86 -16.87 -27.15
C ALA A 832 10.11 -17.19 -27.99
N HIS A 833 10.60 -16.21 -28.74
CA HIS A 833 11.75 -16.34 -29.63
C HIS A 833 13.10 -16.47 -28.90
N TRP A 834 13.17 -15.94 -27.67
CA TRP A 834 14.25 -16.25 -26.72
C TRP A 834 14.13 -17.70 -26.24
N THR A 835 13.01 -18.05 -25.58
CA THR A 835 12.69 -19.45 -25.25
C THR A 835 11.20 -19.63 -24.91
N PRO A 836 10.52 -20.64 -25.49
CA PRO A 836 9.18 -21.06 -25.08
C PRO A 836 9.05 -21.46 -23.61
N ARG A 837 10.16 -21.73 -22.89
CA ARG A 837 10.13 -22.09 -21.47
C ARG A 837 9.73 -20.95 -20.54
N TRP A 838 9.76 -19.69 -20.99
CA TRP A 838 9.25 -18.57 -20.19
C TRP A 838 7.75 -18.70 -19.89
N PHE A 839 6.98 -19.34 -20.76
CA PHE A 839 5.55 -19.63 -20.55
C PHE A 839 5.28 -20.74 -19.53
N ASN A 840 6.30 -21.22 -18.81
CA ASN A 840 6.14 -21.94 -17.53
C ASN A 840 5.96 -20.97 -16.34
N LYS A 841 6.01 -19.64 -16.55
CA LYS A 841 5.79 -18.62 -15.50
C LYS A 841 4.42 -17.93 -15.72
N PRO A 842 3.38 -18.24 -14.93
CA PRO A 842 2.02 -17.71 -15.10
C PRO A 842 1.87 -16.18 -15.22
N LYS A 843 2.77 -15.40 -14.61
CA LYS A 843 2.72 -13.93 -14.63
C LYS A 843 2.67 -13.33 -16.05
N PHE A 844 3.32 -13.95 -17.04
CA PHE A 844 3.27 -13.47 -18.43
C PHE A 844 1.86 -13.54 -19.05
N HIS A 845 1.00 -14.47 -18.63
CA HIS A 845 -0.37 -14.56 -19.11
C HIS A 845 -1.27 -13.51 -18.47
N LEU A 846 -1.05 -13.19 -17.19
CA LEU A 846 -1.84 -12.19 -16.48
C LEU A 846 -1.75 -10.80 -17.13
N LEU A 847 -0.61 -10.47 -17.75
CA LEU A 847 -0.41 -9.28 -18.55
C LEU A 847 -1.46 -9.11 -19.68
N LEU A 848 -1.93 -10.20 -20.30
CA LEU A 848 -2.94 -10.18 -21.36
C LEU A 848 -4.33 -9.68 -20.88
N HIS A 849 -4.57 -9.68 -19.56
CA HIS A 849 -5.80 -9.13 -18.99
C HIS A 849 -5.68 -7.64 -18.67
N LEU A 850 -4.49 -7.04 -18.72
CA LEU A 850 -4.28 -5.65 -18.35
C LEU A 850 -5.07 -4.65 -19.24
N PRO A 851 -5.18 -4.80 -20.57
CA PRO A 851 -6.00 -3.90 -21.40
C PRO A 851 -7.48 -3.87 -20.98
N ALA A 852 -8.04 -5.02 -20.60
CA ALA A 852 -9.41 -5.11 -20.09
C ALA A 852 -9.56 -4.42 -18.72
N HIS A 853 -8.58 -4.60 -17.82
CA HIS A 853 -8.59 -3.91 -16.54
C HIS A 853 -8.37 -2.40 -16.66
N ILE A 854 -7.59 -1.91 -17.63
CA ILE A 854 -7.40 -0.47 -17.84
C ILE A 854 -8.70 0.21 -18.30
N ARG A 855 -9.44 -0.38 -19.26
CA ARG A 855 -10.79 0.15 -19.62
C ARG A 855 -11.72 0.20 -18.41
N ARG A 856 -11.64 -0.81 -17.54
CA ARG A 856 -12.52 -1.02 -16.38
C ARG A 856 -12.19 -0.12 -15.18
N PHE A 857 -10.91 0.13 -14.91
CA PHE A 857 -10.43 0.76 -13.67
C PHE A 857 -9.58 2.03 -13.87
N GLY A 858 -9.27 2.39 -15.12
CA GLY A 858 -8.42 3.51 -15.48
C GLY A 858 -6.94 3.12 -15.67
N PRO A 859 -6.03 4.09 -15.83
CA PRO A 859 -4.61 3.81 -16.06
C PRO A 859 -4.01 2.92 -14.97
N ALA A 860 -3.19 1.93 -15.35
CA ALA A 860 -2.81 0.81 -14.49
C ALA A 860 -2.11 1.22 -13.17
N ILE A 861 -1.50 2.39 -13.14
CA ILE A 861 -0.89 2.95 -11.93
C ILE A 861 -1.92 3.16 -10.79
N LEU A 862 -3.22 3.37 -11.09
CA LEU A 862 -4.29 3.58 -10.11
C LEU A 862 -4.54 2.35 -9.21
N PHE A 863 -4.18 1.15 -9.67
CA PHE A 863 -4.36 -0.12 -8.97
C PHE A 863 -3.04 -0.85 -8.70
N ALA A 864 -1.92 -0.13 -8.69
CA ALA A 864 -0.60 -0.63 -8.32
C ALA A 864 -0.39 -0.60 -6.79
N THR A 865 0.24 -1.63 -6.21
CA THR A 865 0.33 -1.79 -4.74
C THR A 865 1.49 -1.07 -4.05
N GLU A 866 2.39 -0.42 -4.80
CA GLU A 866 3.62 0.23 -4.30
C GLU A 866 3.39 1.13 -3.07
N VAL A 867 2.30 1.90 -3.06
CA VAL A 867 1.97 2.82 -1.97
C VAL A 867 1.55 2.08 -0.70
N PHE A 868 0.79 0.99 -0.83
CA PHE A 868 0.42 0.12 0.29
C PHE A 868 1.64 -0.68 0.81
N GLU A 869 2.46 -1.26 -0.07
CA GLU A 869 3.70 -1.95 0.30
C GLU A 869 4.68 -1.01 1.04
N SER A 870 4.71 0.28 0.67
CA SER A 870 5.48 1.29 1.41
C SER A 870 4.94 1.53 2.83
N PHE A 871 3.64 1.36 3.03
CA PHE A 871 2.96 1.44 4.33
C PHE A 871 3.18 0.18 5.19
N ASN A 872 3.41 -0.99 4.58
CA ASN A 872 3.75 -2.22 5.32
C ASN A 872 5.04 -2.06 6.16
N ALA A 873 5.93 -1.12 5.80
CA ALA A 873 7.06 -0.72 6.65
C ALA A 873 6.67 0.07 7.92
N VAL A 874 5.57 0.83 7.87
CA VAL A 874 4.96 1.52 9.02
C VAL A 874 4.30 0.51 9.96
N ILE A 875 3.51 -0.43 9.42
CA ILE A 875 2.89 -1.54 10.19
C ILE A 875 3.96 -2.36 10.90
N ARG A 876 5.06 -2.68 10.21
CA ARG A 876 6.22 -3.37 10.79
C ARG A 876 6.85 -2.59 11.94
N ALA A 877 6.99 -1.26 11.83
CA ALA A 877 7.50 -0.44 12.93
C ALA A 877 6.55 -0.49 14.14
N TRP A 878 5.23 -0.36 13.94
CA TRP A 878 4.23 -0.51 15.00
C TRP A 878 4.29 -1.88 15.68
N SER A 879 4.48 -2.97 14.92
CA SER A 879 4.64 -4.32 15.45
C SER A 879 5.94 -4.47 16.27
N ILE A 880 7.08 -4.02 15.72
CA ILE A 880 8.40 -4.10 16.37
C ILE A 880 8.42 -3.38 17.71
N HIS A 881 7.82 -2.19 17.79
CA HIS A 881 7.80 -1.33 18.99
C HIS A 881 6.60 -1.60 19.93
N SER A 882 5.73 -2.55 19.60
CA SER A 882 4.71 -3.07 20.54
C SER A 882 5.30 -4.03 21.56
N ASN A 883 4.54 -4.38 22.61
CA ASN A 883 4.89 -5.48 23.52
C ASN A 883 4.64 -6.88 22.90
N ARG A 884 4.04 -6.93 21.70
CA ARG A 884 3.70 -8.13 20.92
C ARG A 884 2.74 -9.13 21.59
N LEU A 885 2.11 -8.76 22.70
CA LEU A 885 1.10 -9.57 23.40
C LEU A 885 -0.28 -9.52 22.74
N ALA A 886 -0.62 -8.41 22.07
CA ALA A 886 -1.87 -8.27 21.32
C ALA A 886 -1.67 -7.54 19.98
N PRO A 887 -0.83 -8.04 19.04
CA PRO A 887 -0.38 -7.27 17.87
C PRO A 887 -1.52 -6.64 17.06
N SER A 888 -2.59 -7.40 16.77
CA SER A 888 -3.79 -6.92 16.07
C SER A 888 -4.39 -5.66 16.69
N ARG A 889 -4.48 -5.62 18.03
CA ARG A 889 -4.97 -4.47 18.80
C ARG A 889 -3.95 -3.35 18.87
N ASP A 890 -2.71 -3.68 19.23
CA ASP A 890 -1.68 -2.69 19.52
C ASP A 890 -1.32 -1.90 18.25
N ILE A 891 -1.29 -2.56 17.09
CA ILE A 891 -1.06 -1.95 15.77
C ILE A 891 -2.27 -1.09 15.36
N ALA A 892 -3.51 -1.56 15.56
CA ALA A 892 -4.72 -0.78 15.30
C ALA A 892 -4.78 0.50 16.16
N MET A 893 -4.37 0.44 17.44
CA MET A 893 -4.27 1.62 18.30
C MET A 893 -3.21 2.63 17.79
N HIS A 894 -2.07 2.17 17.26
CA HIS A 894 -1.08 3.07 16.63
C HIS A 894 -1.62 3.71 15.34
N ALA A 895 -2.36 2.96 14.52
CA ALA A 895 -3.01 3.47 13.31
C ALA A 895 -4.05 4.56 13.62
N ALA A 896 -4.98 4.30 14.56
CA ALA A 896 -5.99 5.27 14.98
C ALA A 896 -5.35 6.55 15.56
N HIS A 897 -4.28 6.39 16.34
CA HIS A 897 -3.47 7.50 16.84
C HIS A 897 -2.83 8.34 15.73
N LEU A 898 -2.23 7.72 14.72
CA LEU A 898 -1.65 8.45 13.59
C LEU A 898 -2.71 9.18 12.76
N ALA A 899 -3.83 8.52 12.47
CA ALA A 899 -4.93 9.12 11.70
C ALA A 899 -5.48 10.37 12.41
N ARG A 900 -5.73 10.28 13.72
CA ARG A 900 -6.16 11.43 14.56
C ARG A 900 -5.16 12.60 14.53
N ILE A 901 -3.85 12.32 14.62
CA ILE A 901 -2.80 13.34 14.54
C ILE A 901 -2.78 14.02 13.15
N ARG A 902 -2.87 13.23 12.07
CA ARG A 902 -2.98 13.73 10.69
C ARG A 902 -4.22 14.61 10.52
N HIS A 903 -5.37 14.17 11.03
CA HIS A 903 -6.65 14.88 10.96
C HIS A 903 -6.58 16.27 11.61
N PHE A 904 -6.17 16.37 12.88
CA PHE A 904 -6.07 17.66 13.58
C PHE A 904 -5.07 18.62 12.92
N LEU A 905 -3.89 18.14 12.52
CA LEU A 905 -2.86 18.98 11.90
C LEU A 905 -3.25 19.48 10.50
N SER A 906 -4.13 18.78 9.78
CA SER A 906 -4.67 19.19 8.47
C SER A 906 -6.00 19.96 8.55
N GLY A 907 -6.41 20.39 9.75
CA GLY A 907 -7.59 21.22 9.96
C GLY A 907 -8.91 20.47 10.12
N GLY A 908 -8.86 19.15 10.30
CA GLY A 908 -10.02 18.29 10.45
C GLY A 908 -10.96 18.68 11.59
N TYR A 909 -12.26 18.60 11.31
CA TYR A 909 -13.33 18.88 12.26
C TYR A 909 -13.61 17.66 13.15
N PHE A 910 -13.94 17.91 14.42
CA PHE A 910 -14.29 16.90 15.41
C PHE A 910 -15.45 17.35 16.29
N ARG A 911 -16.21 16.37 16.80
CA ARG A 911 -17.40 16.61 17.62
C ARG A 911 -17.03 16.91 19.06
N VAL A 912 -17.64 17.94 19.63
CA VAL A 912 -17.34 18.41 21.00
C VAL A 912 -18.48 18.13 21.98
N LYS A 913 -19.73 18.37 21.57
CA LYS A 913 -20.97 18.06 22.32
C LYS A 913 -22.15 17.85 21.37
N GLY A 914 -23.18 17.15 21.85
CA GLY A 914 -24.55 17.16 21.33
C GLY A 914 -25.39 16.05 21.96
N SER A 915 -26.68 16.02 21.63
CA SER A 915 -27.60 14.90 21.87
C SER A 915 -27.34 13.78 20.85
N GLU A 916 -28.09 12.68 20.90
CA GLU A 916 -27.97 11.60 19.89
C GLU A 916 -28.46 12.04 18.48
N GLU A 917 -29.14 13.19 18.37
CA GLU A 917 -29.62 13.78 17.11
C GLU A 917 -28.49 14.49 16.31
N PRO A 918 -28.22 14.11 15.04
CA PRO A 918 -27.10 14.63 14.24
C PRO A 918 -26.99 16.15 14.11
N ASP A 919 -28.12 16.84 14.02
CA ASP A 919 -28.18 18.29 13.80
C ASP A 919 -27.87 19.11 15.06
N THR A 920 -27.63 18.45 16.20
CA THR A 920 -27.36 19.10 17.50
C THR A 920 -25.87 19.19 17.86
N PHE A 921 -24.97 18.77 16.96
CA PHE A 921 -23.53 18.69 17.25
C PHE A 921 -22.76 20.02 17.09
N GLU A 922 -21.98 20.39 18.12
CA GLU A 922 -20.92 21.40 17.99
C GLU A 922 -19.68 20.75 17.37
N TRP A 923 -19.35 21.16 16.15
CA TRP A 923 -18.13 20.77 15.42
C TRP A 923 -17.06 21.85 15.56
N LEU A 924 -15.86 21.47 16.03
CA LEU A 924 -14.69 22.36 16.10
C LEU A 924 -13.54 21.80 15.26
N THR A 925 -12.63 22.68 14.84
CA THR A 925 -11.29 22.31 14.36
C THR A 925 -10.24 22.57 15.45
N ALA A 926 -9.00 22.16 15.24
CA ALA A 926 -7.92 22.33 16.20
C ALA A 926 -7.54 23.83 16.40
N GLY A 927 -6.86 24.11 17.52
CA GLY A 927 -6.42 25.46 17.87
C GLY A 927 -5.36 26.01 16.90
N ALA A 928 -5.30 27.34 16.75
CA ALA A 928 -4.47 27.99 15.73
C ALA A 928 -2.98 27.59 15.73
N GLU A 929 -2.38 27.31 16.89
CA GLU A 929 -0.99 26.86 16.95
C GLU A 929 -0.81 25.39 16.52
N VAL A 930 -1.82 24.54 16.75
CA VAL A 930 -1.85 23.17 16.21
C VAL A 930 -1.95 23.21 14.69
N LEU A 931 -2.85 24.04 14.15
CA LEU A 931 -2.98 24.22 12.70
C LEU A 931 -1.67 24.74 12.09
N ARG A 932 -1.02 25.71 12.75
CA ARG A 932 0.30 26.23 12.33
C ARG A 932 1.38 25.15 12.30
N LEU A 933 1.44 24.26 13.32
CA LEU A 933 2.35 23.11 13.30
C LEU A 933 2.12 22.18 12.10
N GLY A 934 0.87 22.02 11.64
CA GLY A 934 0.51 21.21 10.48
C GLY A 934 0.68 21.90 9.12
N GLN A 935 0.66 23.23 9.10
CA GLN A 935 0.82 24.07 7.89
C GLN A 935 2.28 24.42 7.56
N GLU A 936 3.21 24.25 8.51
CA GLU A 936 4.64 24.51 8.30
C GLU A 936 5.42 23.25 7.85
N PRO A 937 6.18 23.29 6.73
CA PRO A 937 7.02 22.17 6.29
C PRO A 937 8.21 21.89 7.22
N SER A 938 8.06 20.89 8.09
CA SER A 938 9.04 20.50 9.12
C SER A 938 9.44 19.03 8.98
N VAL A 939 10.48 18.60 9.71
CA VAL A 939 10.87 17.17 9.74
C VAL A 939 9.72 16.29 10.24
N VAL A 940 8.93 16.81 11.19
CA VAL A 940 7.75 16.11 11.73
C VAL A 940 6.64 16.03 10.69
N THR A 941 6.20 17.15 10.11
CA THR A 941 5.10 17.16 9.13
C THR A 941 5.42 16.39 7.85
N ARG A 942 6.71 16.27 7.50
CA ARG A 942 7.17 15.36 6.44
C ARG A 942 7.17 13.89 6.87
N ARG A 943 7.71 13.55 8.03
CA ARG A 943 7.73 12.15 8.51
C ARG A 943 6.34 11.58 8.84
N ILE A 944 5.33 12.41 9.11
CA ILE A 944 3.91 11.96 9.23
C ILE A 944 3.14 12.02 7.91
N GLY A 945 3.74 12.51 6.81
CA GLY A 945 3.18 12.45 5.46
C GLY A 945 2.33 13.65 4.99
N LEU A 946 2.23 14.75 5.75
CA LEU A 946 1.46 15.94 5.34
C LEU A 946 2.13 16.68 4.18
N PHE A 947 3.47 16.78 4.20
CA PHE A 947 4.26 17.37 3.11
C PHE A 947 5.20 16.33 2.48
N ARG A 948 5.30 16.37 1.15
CA ARG A 948 6.48 15.87 0.43
C ARG A 948 7.58 16.94 0.47
N GLU A 949 8.81 16.59 0.11
CA GLU A 949 9.85 17.60 -0.17
C GLU A 949 9.70 18.09 -1.62
N PRO A 950 9.26 19.34 -1.88
CA PRO A 950 9.44 19.93 -3.20
C PRO A 950 10.92 20.26 -3.40
N PRO A 951 11.59 19.77 -4.47
CA PRO A 951 13.01 20.09 -4.72
C PRO A 951 13.26 21.61 -4.90
N ARG A 952 12.24 22.28 -5.46
CA ARG A 952 12.00 23.73 -5.53
C ARG A 952 10.59 23.94 -6.11
N ALA A 953 10.11 25.18 -6.16
CA ALA A 953 8.95 25.53 -6.99
C ALA A 953 9.37 25.74 -8.46
N PRO A 954 8.48 25.53 -9.45
CA PRO A 954 8.77 25.78 -10.86
C PRO A 954 9.28 27.21 -11.12
N GLY A 955 10.14 27.37 -12.11
CA GLY A 955 10.76 28.65 -12.48
C GLY A 955 11.98 29.05 -11.64
N ILE A 956 12.16 28.49 -10.43
CA ILE A 956 13.31 28.82 -9.58
C ILE A 956 14.60 28.31 -10.22
N THR A 957 15.49 29.24 -10.56
CA THR A 957 16.81 28.99 -11.15
C THR A 957 17.90 29.32 -10.16
N ARG A 958 18.76 28.35 -9.84
CA ARG A 958 19.92 28.56 -8.97
C ARG A 958 21.09 29.07 -9.80
N ARG A 959 21.66 30.20 -9.37
CA ARG A 959 22.79 30.87 -10.01
C ARG A 959 24.05 30.01 -10.00
N SER A 960 24.86 30.14 -11.04
CA SER A 960 26.25 29.68 -10.98
C SER A 960 27.02 30.51 -9.94
N LYS A 961 27.87 29.86 -9.15
CA LYS A 961 28.75 30.58 -8.23
C LYS A 961 29.84 31.28 -9.06
N ASN A 962 30.06 32.57 -8.79
CA ASN A 962 31.08 33.44 -9.40
C ASN A 962 30.74 34.07 -10.77
N THR A 963 29.52 33.96 -11.30
CA THR A 963 29.12 34.69 -12.53
C THR A 963 28.45 36.03 -12.22
N GLY A 964 29.07 37.13 -12.67
CA GLY A 964 28.44 38.46 -12.70
C GLY A 964 27.30 38.55 -13.72
N ALA A 965 26.64 39.71 -13.79
CA ALA A 965 25.66 39.98 -14.83
C ALA A 965 26.37 40.34 -16.15
N VAL A 966 25.92 39.75 -17.27
CA VAL A 966 26.51 39.89 -18.61
C VAL A 966 25.48 40.41 -19.60
N HIS A 967 25.93 41.13 -20.63
CA HIS A 967 25.07 41.60 -21.71
C HIS A 967 24.79 40.49 -22.75
N TRP A 968 23.68 40.59 -23.49
CA TRP A 968 23.21 39.57 -24.45
C TRP A 968 24.33 39.09 -25.39
N ASP A 969 25.14 39.98 -25.95
CA ASP A 969 26.22 39.66 -26.89
C ASP A 969 27.37 38.81 -26.32
N LYS A 970 27.38 38.54 -25.01
CA LYS A 970 28.36 37.66 -24.33
C LYS A 970 27.80 36.27 -24.01
N THR A 971 26.56 35.99 -24.39
CA THR A 971 25.91 34.68 -24.22
C THR A 971 26.18 33.77 -25.44
N GLN A 972 26.04 32.46 -25.27
CA GLN A 972 25.93 31.54 -26.42
C GLN A 972 24.58 31.72 -27.12
N SER A 973 23.54 32.09 -26.37
CA SER A 973 22.21 32.38 -26.89
C SER A 973 22.24 33.38 -28.05
N ALA A 974 22.99 34.49 -27.91
CA ALA A 974 23.17 35.49 -28.97
C ALA A 974 23.96 35.03 -30.20
N GLN A 975 24.68 33.91 -30.13
CA GLN A 975 25.42 33.33 -31.27
C GLN A 975 24.54 32.38 -32.09
N HIS A 976 23.50 31.82 -31.47
CA HIS A 976 22.62 30.80 -32.06
C HIS A 976 21.19 31.28 -32.33
N ALA A 977 20.72 32.33 -31.63
CA ALA A 977 19.46 33.01 -31.87
C ALA A 977 19.73 34.47 -32.30
N PRO A 978 19.65 34.79 -33.60
CA PRO A 978 19.89 36.14 -34.09
C PRO A 978 18.76 37.10 -33.68
N VAL A 979 19.08 38.40 -33.67
CA VAL A 979 18.21 39.47 -33.14
C VAL A 979 16.76 39.50 -33.68
N PRO A 980 16.43 39.13 -34.93
CA PRO A 980 15.03 39.12 -35.40
C PRO A 980 14.09 38.20 -34.60
N ASP A 981 14.62 37.12 -34.03
CA ASP A 981 13.84 36.06 -33.39
C ASP A 981 13.69 36.25 -31.87
N VAL A 982 14.28 37.33 -31.32
CA VAL A 982 14.31 37.62 -29.87
C VAL A 982 13.71 39.01 -29.63
N PRO A 983 12.73 39.17 -28.70
CA PRO A 983 12.17 40.48 -28.38
C PRO A 983 13.24 41.52 -28.06
N HIS A 984 13.15 42.70 -28.68
CA HIS A 984 14.21 43.72 -28.59
C HIS A 984 14.56 44.09 -27.14
N ASP A 985 13.54 44.17 -26.28
CA ASP A 985 13.67 44.47 -24.85
C ASP A 985 14.50 43.43 -24.07
N LEU A 986 14.60 42.17 -24.53
CA LEU A 986 15.49 41.16 -23.95
C LEU A 986 16.94 41.38 -24.38
N THR A 987 17.18 41.81 -25.62
CA THR A 987 18.55 42.06 -26.13
C THR A 987 19.27 43.20 -25.41
N GLN A 988 18.51 44.12 -24.79
CA GLN A 988 19.02 45.23 -23.98
C GLN A 988 19.24 44.88 -22.50
N GLN A 989 18.84 43.68 -22.06
CA GLN A 989 18.96 43.28 -20.65
C GLN A 989 20.33 42.68 -20.32
N LEU A 990 20.69 42.78 -19.03
CA LEU A 990 21.76 42.00 -18.45
C LEU A 990 21.20 40.68 -17.92
N PHE A 991 21.90 39.57 -18.15
CA PHE A 991 21.55 38.22 -17.73
C PHE A 991 22.57 37.67 -16.73
N ARG A 992 22.15 36.67 -15.94
CA ARG A 992 23.00 35.88 -15.04
C ARG A 992 22.89 34.41 -15.44
N PHE A 993 24.00 33.69 -15.41
CA PHE A 993 24.01 32.27 -15.76
C PHE A 993 23.41 31.40 -14.65
N GLY A 994 22.38 30.64 -14.99
CA GLY A 994 21.85 29.56 -14.16
C GLY A 994 22.72 28.32 -14.24
N LYS A 995 22.83 27.57 -13.14
CA LYS A 995 23.44 26.24 -13.13
C LYS A 995 22.37 25.16 -13.29
N GLU A 996 21.28 25.29 -12.54
CA GLU A 996 20.20 24.31 -12.39
C GLU A 996 18.87 25.06 -12.20
N ALA A 997 17.78 24.56 -12.78
CA ALA A 997 16.46 25.17 -12.75
C ALA A 997 15.36 24.12 -12.50
N CYS A 998 14.26 24.53 -11.88
CA CYS A 998 13.07 23.69 -11.71
C CYS A 998 12.05 23.99 -12.82
N ILE A 999 11.63 22.98 -13.57
CA ILE A 999 10.64 23.11 -14.65
C ILE A 999 9.22 22.71 -14.19
N GLN A 1000 8.22 22.85 -15.07
CA GLN A 1000 6.80 22.78 -14.66
C GLN A 1000 6.36 21.42 -14.09
N ASN A 1001 6.95 20.30 -14.56
CA ASN A 1001 6.67 18.98 -14.00
C ASN A 1001 7.46 18.65 -12.71
N LEU A 1002 8.10 19.64 -12.09
CA LEU A 1002 8.97 19.55 -10.91
C LEU A 1002 10.29 18.77 -11.10
N ASP A 1003 10.70 18.47 -12.34
CA ASP A 1003 12.07 18.02 -12.60
C ASP A 1003 13.07 19.16 -12.35
N ILE A 1004 14.27 18.79 -11.89
CA ILE A 1004 15.43 19.69 -11.83
C ILE A 1004 16.31 19.40 -13.05
N VAL A 1005 16.48 20.42 -13.90
CA VAL A 1005 17.33 20.38 -15.09
C VAL A 1005 18.56 21.24 -14.88
N GLN A 1006 19.66 20.91 -15.56
CA GLN A 1006 20.91 21.68 -15.53
C GLN A 1006 21.50 21.80 -16.95
N VAL A 1007 22.56 22.59 -17.12
CA VAL A 1007 23.34 22.57 -18.38
C VAL A 1007 23.85 21.15 -18.62
N GLY A 1008 23.64 20.63 -19.83
CA GLY A 1008 23.86 19.23 -20.22
C GLY A 1008 22.67 18.28 -19.98
N SER A 1009 21.57 18.72 -19.37
CA SER A 1009 20.34 17.91 -19.28
C SER A 1009 19.62 17.85 -20.61
N PHE A 1010 19.08 16.67 -20.94
CA PHE A 1010 18.14 16.50 -22.04
C PHE A 1010 16.68 16.69 -21.56
N VAL A 1011 15.85 17.29 -22.40
CA VAL A 1011 14.48 17.73 -22.08
C VAL A 1011 13.54 17.56 -23.28
N ILE A 1012 12.23 17.48 -23.02
CA ILE A 1012 11.20 17.68 -24.05
C ILE A 1012 10.85 19.17 -24.15
N LEU A 1013 10.93 19.70 -25.36
CA LEU A 1013 10.51 21.04 -25.76
C LEU A 1013 9.05 20.99 -26.21
N CYS A 1014 8.20 21.92 -25.76
CA CYS A 1014 6.78 21.93 -26.10
C CYS A 1014 6.25 23.37 -26.20
N SER A 1015 6.25 23.93 -27.42
CA SER A 1015 5.73 25.27 -27.73
C SER A 1015 4.20 25.30 -27.80
N GLY A 1016 3.54 24.85 -26.72
CA GLY A 1016 2.08 24.80 -26.57
C GLY A 1016 1.39 23.54 -27.12
N ASN A 1017 1.95 22.88 -28.14
CA ASN A 1017 1.37 21.65 -28.72
C ASN A 1017 2.22 20.38 -28.41
N PRO A 1018 1.73 19.43 -27.59
CA PRO A 1018 2.44 18.18 -27.30
C PRO A 1018 2.77 17.33 -28.54
N LEU A 1019 1.97 17.43 -29.60
CA LEU A 1019 2.18 16.69 -30.85
C LEU A 1019 3.44 17.17 -31.60
N GLU A 1020 3.76 18.46 -31.50
CA GLU A 1020 4.94 19.09 -32.13
C GLU A 1020 6.23 18.96 -31.30
N ALA A 1021 6.11 18.59 -30.03
CA ALA A 1021 7.22 18.55 -29.07
C ALA A 1021 8.50 17.82 -29.57
N SER A 1022 9.67 18.43 -29.39
CA SER A 1022 10.97 17.93 -29.83
C SER A 1022 11.93 17.72 -28.65
N ILE A 1023 13.17 17.26 -28.91
CA ILE A 1023 14.13 16.87 -27.88
C ILE A 1023 15.25 17.92 -27.81
N GLY A 1024 15.50 18.49 -26.63
CA GLY A 1024 16.53 19.51 -26.41
C GLY A 1024 17.68 19.03 -25.53
N GLU A 1025 18.93 19.39 -25.83
CA GLU A 1025 20.04 19.41 -24.85
C GLU A 1025 20.25 20.85 -24.37
N ILE A 1026 20.16 21.11 -23.05
CA ILE A 1026 20.34 22.47 -22.49
C ILE A 1026 21.82 22.86 -22.55
N ILE A 1027 22.12 23.93 -23.28
CA ILE A 1027 23.49 24.47 -23.46
C ILE A 1027 23.74 25.67 -22.54
N GLU A 1028 22.69 26.46 -22.28
CA GLU A 1028 22.79 27.69 -21.49
C GLU A 1028 21.47 27.95 -20.76
N ILE A 1029 21.55 28.43 -19.52
CA ILE A 1029 20.39 28.89 -18.73
C ILE A 1029 20.65 30.35 -18.36
N LEU A 1030 19.73 31.25 -18.73
CA LEU A 1030 19.83 32.69 -18.50
C LEU A 1030 18.67 33.20 -17.65
N THR A 1031 18.97 33.99 -16.61
CA THR A 1031 17.97 34.70 -15.80
C THR A 1031 18.24 36.21 -15.84
N PRO A 1032 17.26 37.08 -16.13
CA PRO A 1032 17.42 38.53 -16.11
C PRO A 1032 17.96 39.09 -14.78
N ALA A 1033 18.79 40.13 -14.86
CA ALA A 1033 19.40 40.77 -13.70
C ALA A 1033 18.58 41.99 -13.22
N LEU A 1034 17.32 41.76 -12.80
CA LEU A 1034 16.38 42.82 -12.41
C LEU A 1034 16.71 43.48 -11.05
N GLY A 1035 17.74 44.32 -11.03
CA GLY A 1035 18.02 45.32 -9.99
C GLY A 1035 18.57 44.81 -8.65
N SER A 1036 18.16 43.64 -8.18
CA SER A 1036 18.59 43.06 -6.91
C SER A 1036 19.87 42.24 -7.05
N LEU A 1037 20.72 42.28 -6.01
CA LEU A 1037 21.88 41.38 -5.85
C LEU A 1037 21.58 40.17 -4.95
N PHE A 1038 20.46 40.18 -4.20
CA PHE A 1038 20.28 39.33 -3.02
C PHE A 1038 19.02 38.44 -3.03
N SER A 1039 18.08 38.65 -3.95
CA SER A 1039 16.95 37.73 -4.19
C SER A 1039 17.36 36.67 -5.21
N ASP A 1040 16.99 35.40 -4.98
CA ASP A 1040 17.28 34.28 -5.90
C ASP A 1040 16.18 34.05 -6.96
N SER A 1041 15.22 34.97 -7.08
CA SER A 1041 13.98 34.79 -7.86
C SER A 1041 13.59 36.06 -8.65
N ASP A 1042 14.51 36.56 -9.49
CA ASP A 1042 14.34 37.80 -10.26
C ASP A 1042 14.03 37.49 -11.74
N GLY A 1043 12.75 37.51 -12.13
CA GLY A 1043 12.31 37.45 -13.53
C GLY A 1043 12.21 36.04 -14.16
N PRO A 1044 11.64 35.94 -15.39
CA PRO A 1044 11.51 34.68 -16.12
C PRO A 1044 12.88 34.21 -16.64
N SER A 1045 13.21 32.94 -16.43
CA SER A 1045 14.41 32.33 -17.03
C SER A 1045 14.16 31.85 -18.46
N TYR A 1046 15.23 31.87 -19.26
CA TYR A 1046 15.30 31.40 -20.64
C TYR A 1046 16.40 30.34 -20.76
N VAL A 1047 16.32 29.51 -21.80
CA VAL A 1047 17.31 28.47 -22.10
C VAL A 1047 17.70 28.48 -23.58
N LEU A 1048 18.98 28.26 -23.86
CA LEU A 1048 19.43 27.82 -25.17
C LEU A 1048 19.49 26.29 -25.17
N VAL A 1049 18.89 25.67 -26.18
CA VAL A 1049 18.94 24.22 -26.41
C VAL A 1049 19.48 23.91 -27.80
N LYS A 1050 20.23 22.81 -27.92
CA LYS A 1050 20.37 22.10 -29.21
C LYS A 1050 19.10 21.31 -29.42
N GLU A 1051 18.45 21.47 -30.56
CA GLU A 1051 17.25 20.71 -30.91
C GLU A 1051 17.61 19.46 -31.71
N TYR A 1052 17.01 18.33 -31.35
CA TYR A 1052 17.19 17.03 -31.96
C TYR A 1052 15.88 16.43 -32.48
N GLU A 1053 15.97 15.73 -33.61
CA GLU A 1053 14.91 14.90 -34.16
C GLU A 1053 15.22 13.39 -33.98
N PRO A 1054 14.18 12.52 -33.90
CA PRO A 1054 14.35 11.09 -33.80
C PRO A 1054 14.75 10.48 -35.16
N GLY A 1055 15.98 9.99 -35.24
CA GLY A 1055 16.51 9.24 -36.37
C GLY A 1055 16.21 7.73 -36.31
N PRO A 1056 16.89 6.92 -37.15
CA PRO A 1056 16.72 5.47 -37.18
C PRO A 1056 16.92 4.79 -35.83
N LEU A 1057 16.25 3.64 -35.64
CA LEU A 1057 16.42 2.81 -34.45
C LEU A 1057 17.83 2.18 -34.42
N VAL A 1058 18.46 2.18 -33.25
CA VAL A 1058 19.84 1.71 -33.06
C VAL A 1058 19.88 0.31 -32.47
N PRO A 1059 20.39 -0.72 -33.19
CA PRO A 1059 20.63 -2.05 -32.62
C PRO A 1059 21.76 -2.02 -31.56
N PRO A 1060 21.70 -2.84 -30.51
CA PRO A 1060 20.59 -3.74 -30.17
C PRO A 1060 19.46 -3.06 -29.38
N TYR A 1061 19.64 -1.79 -28.98
CA TYR A 1061 18.69 -1.04 -28.13
C TYR A 1061 17.27 -0.96 -28.73
N SER A 1062 17.17 -0.90 -30.06
CA SER A 1062 15.93 -0.67 -30.83
C SER A 1062 15.23 0.66 -30.49
N MET A 1063 16.02 1.64 -30.05
CA MET A 1063 15.56 3.00 -29.66
C MET A 1063 16.06 4.05 -30.66
N PRO A 1064 15.40 5.21 -30.80
CA PRO A 1064 15.79 6.24 -31.77
C PRO A 1064 17.17 6.84 -31.50
N LYS A 1065 18.00 6.92 -32.55
CA LYS A 1065 19.17 7.80 -32.57
C LYS A 1065 18.71 9.26 -32.48
N LEU A 1066 19.47 10.14 -31.83
CA LEU A 1066 19.27 11.58 -31.94
C LEU A 1066 20.05 12.15 -33.13
N ILE A 1067 19.38 12.95 -33.97
CA ILE A 1067 19.98 13.71 -35.06
C ILE A 1067 19.85 15.20 -34.74
N LEU A 1068 20.95 15.94 -34.80
CA LEU A 1068 20.94 17.39 -34.51
C LEU A 1068 20.22 18.14 -35.63
N LYS A 1069 19.10 18.77 -35.29
CA LYS A 1069 18.26 19.59 -36.19
C LYS A 1069 18.70 21.06 -36.19
N GLY A 1070 19.09 21.60 -35.04
CA GLY A 1070 19.48 23.00 -34.92
C GLY A 1070 19.66 23.47 -33.48
N TYR A 1071 19.35 24.75 -33.24
CA TYR A 1071 19.33 25.38 -31.92
C TYR A 1071 18.01 26.16 -31.76
N ALA A 1072 17.50 26.23 -30.53
CA ALA A 1072 16.36 27.07 -30.19
C ALA A 1072 16.64 27.82 -28.87
N PHE A 1073 16.18 29.07 -28.79
CA PHE A 1073 16.21 29.88 -27.57
C PHE A 1073 14.77 30.08 -27.10
N VAL A 1074 14.41 29.51 -25.95
CA VAL A 1074 13.02 29.43 -25.47
C VAL A 1074 12.90 29.85 -23.99
N PRO A 1075 11.73 30.33 -23.54
CA PRO A 1075 11.42 30.46 -22.13
C PRO A 1075 11.52 29.10 -21.41
N LEU A 1076 11.93 29.10 -20.15
CA LEU A 1076 12.01 27.89 -19.31
C LEU A 1076 10.65 27.15 -19.19
N GLN A 1077 9.54 27.86 -19.42
CA GLN A 1077 8.18 27.34 -19.40
C GLN A 1077 7.85 26.39 -20.56
N GLU A 1078 8.60 26.44 -21.68
CA GLU A 1078 8.43 25.49 -22.81
C GLU A 1078 9.11 24.14 -22.56
N LEU A 1079 9.81 23.96 -21.44
CA LEU A 1079 10.38 22.67 -21.03
C LEU A 1079 9.33 21.83 -20.30
N ALA A 1080 8.87 20.75 -20.96
CA ALA A 1080 7.79 19.91 -20.46
C ALA A 1080 8.23 18.88 -19.39
N CYS A 1081 9.36 18.21 -19.61
CA CYS A 1081 9.98 17.25 -18.69
C CYS A 1081 11.46 17.03 -19.02
N ALA A 1082 12.24 16.48 -18.07
CA ALA A 1082 13.56 15.94 -18.37
C ALA A 1082 13.45 14.55 -19.04
N VAL A 1083 14.43 14.19 -19.88
CA VAL A 1083 14.52 12.84 -20.48
C VAL A 1083 15.92 12.29 -20.38
N ASN A 1084 16.04 10.96 -20.36
CA ASN A 1084 17.31 10.27 -20.34
C ASN A 1084 17.80 9.99 -21.76
N VAL A 1085 19.08 10.22 -22.00
CA VAL A 1085 19.74 10.04 -23.29
C VAL A 1085 21.07 9.35 -23.05
N GLN A 1086 21.29 8.23 -23.72
CA GLN A 1086 22.45 7.38 -23.53
C GLN A 1086 23.44 7.52 -24.68
N HIS A 1087 24.70 7.17 -24.43
CA HIS A 1087 25.71 7.04 -25.48
C HIS A 1087 25.56 5.68 -26.19
N ASN A 1088 25.73 5.68 -27.51
CA ASN A 1088 25.71 4.46 -28.33
C ASN A 1088 26.98 3.61 -28.12
N CYS A 1089 27.07 2.97 -26.95
CA CYS A 1089 28.26 2.24 -26.52
C CYS A 1089 28.54 1.00 -27.39
N ALA A 1090 27.47 0.35 -27.90
CA ALA A 1090 27.53 -0.82 -28.77
C ALA A 1090 28.27 -0.52 -30.09
N GLN A 1091 27.77 0.47 -30.86
CA GLN A 1091 28.36 0.82 -32.16
C GLN A 1091 29.81 1.33 -32.02
N ASN A 1092 30.06 2.18 -31.02
CA ASN A 1092 31.35 2.85 -30.86
C ASN A 1092 32.39 2.02 -30.09
N ARG A 1093 32.01 0.81 -29.64
CA ARG A 1093 32.86 -0.16 -28.92
C ARG A 1093 33.57 0.50 -27.72
N CYS A 1094 32.77 1.08 -26.82
CA CYS A 1094 33.27 1.73 -25.62
C CYS A 1094 33.81 0.68 -24.63
N ASP A 1095 34.86 1.06 -23.90
CA ASP A 1095 35.62 0.17 -23.02
C ASP A 1095 35.68 0.73 -21.60
N LEU A 1096 36.30 -0.02 -20.68
CA LEU A 1096 36.52 0.38 -19.29
C LEU A 1096 37.93 0.94 -19.06
N SER A 1097 38.53 1.65 -20.04
CA SER A 1097 39.89 2.21 -19.95
C SER A 1097 39.97 3.58 -19.25
N LYS A 1098 38.84 4.14 -18.82
CA LYS A 1098 38.81 5.28 -17.89
C LYS A 1098 38.84 4.71 -16.46
N SER A 1099 39.41 5.46 -15.53
CA SER A 1099 39.40 5.11 -14.10
C SER A 1099 38.84 6.26 -13.29
N ARG A 1100 38.07 5.94 -12.25
CA ARG A 1100 37.55 6.90 -11.27
C ARG A 1100 38.08 6.57 -9.89
N ILE A 1101 38.25 7.59 -9.05
CA ILE A 1101 38.63 7.43 -7.65
C ILE A 1101 37.45 6.83 -6.88
N VAL A 1102 37.71 5.82 -6.06
CA VAL A 1102 36.72 5.25 -5.15
C VAL A 1102 36.66 6.11 -3.89
N ARG A 1103 35.45 6.51 -3.49
CA ARG A 1103 35.21 7.32 -2.29
C ARG A 1103 34.62 6.43 -1.19
N MET A 1104 35.29 6.34 -0.05
CA MET A 1104 34.88 5.52 1.11
C MET A 1104 34.78 6.43 2.34
N GLU A 1105 33.85 6.18 3.26
CA GLU A 1105 33.68 6.99 4.50
C GLU A 1105 33.51 8.52 4.26
N ARG A 1106 33.09 8.90 3.04
CA ARG A 1106 33.02 10.28 2.51
C ARG A 1106 34.39 10.92 2.19
N GLU A 1107 35.49 10.18 2.19
CA GLU A 1107 36.83 10.60 1.74
C GLU A 1107 37.26 9.95 0.42
N ASP A 1108 38.01 10.68 -0.40
CA ASP A 1108 38.55 10.20 -1.68
C ASP A 1108 39.78 9.32 -1.41
N THR A 1109 39.72 8.03 -1.77
CA THR A 1109 40.78 7.07 -1.44
C THR A 1109 41.89 7.01 -2.50
N THR A 1110 42.97 6.29 -2.20
CA THR A 1110 43.99 5.92 -3.19
C THR A 1110 43.55 4.80 -4.13
N GLN A 1111 42.37 4.21 -3.93
CA GLN A 1111 41.83 3.15 -4.78
C GLN A 1111 41.10 3.75 -5.99
N THR A 1112 41.26 3.11 -7.15
CA THR A 1112 40.54 3.49 -8.38
C THR A 1112 39.82 2.28 -8.97
N GLU A 1113 38.60 2.47 -9.45
CA GLU A 1113 37.86 1.45 -10.21
C GLU A 1113 37.71 1.83 -11.69
N PRO A 1114 37.53 0.85 -12.59
CA PRO A 1114 37.22 1.11 -14.00
C PRO A 1114 35.88 1.84 -14.21
N GLU A 1115 35.84 2.69 -15.22
CA GLU A 1115 34.69 3.50 -15.63
C GLU A 1115 34.57 3.46 -17.17
N THR A 1116 33.34 3.57 -17.71
CA THR A 1116 33.12 3.59 -19.17
C THR A 1116 33.81 4.79 -19.82
N ARG A 1117 34.70 4.52 -20.79
CA ARG A 1117 35.28 5.52 -21.67
C ARG A 1117 34.48 5.59 -22.97
N HIS A 1118 33.60 6.59 -23.05
CA HIS A 1118 32.87 6.87 -24.28
C HIS A 1118 33.80 7.31 -25.42
N ARG A 1119 33.54 6.77 -26.62
CA ARG A 1119 34.23 7.08 -27.88
C ARG A 1119 33.19 7.69 -28.83
N ASN A 1120 33.54 8.75 -29.58
CA ASN A 1120 32.59 9.46 -30.44
C ASN A 1120 31.34 9.93 -29.66
N VAL A 1121 31.53 10.92 -28.78
CA VAL A 1121 30.57 11.26 -27.71
C VAL A 1121 29.20 11.73 -28.21
N ASP A 1122 29.13 12.32 -29.39
CA ASP A 1122 27.89 12.88 -29.96
C ASP A 1122 26.94 11.81 -30.52
N ASP A 1123 27.33 10.53 -30.57
CA ASP A 1123 26.47 9.43 -30.97
C ASP A 1123 25.51 9.02 -29.84
N ARG A 1124 24.35 9.70 -29.79
CA ARG A 1124 23.35 9.60 -28.72
C ARG A 1124 22.11 8.81 -29.15
N VAL A 1125 21.50 8.13 -28.17
CA VAL A 1125 20.25 7.35 -28.30
C VAL A 1125 19.26 7.83 -27.24
N LEU A 1126 18.02 8.11 -27.64
CA LEU A 1126 16.94 8.44 -26.71
C LEU A 1126 16.57 7.21 -25.87
N ASN A 1127 16.61 7.32 -24.54
CA ASN A 1127 16.11 6.25 -23.69
C ASN A 1127 14.60 6.35 -23.55
N ILE A 1128 13.88 5.55 -24.35
CA ILE A 1128 12.41 5.55 -24.37
C ILE A 1128 11.79 4.92 -23.11
N SER A 1129 12.54 4.16 -22.32
CA SER A 1129 12.02 3.35 -21.21
C SER A 1129 11.59 4.18 -19.99
N LYS A 1130 11.80 5.51 -19.97
CA LYS A 1130 11.53 6.37 -18.81
C LYS A 1130 10.06 6.22 -18.35
N ILE A 1131 9.91 5.83 -17.09
CA ILE A 1131 8.61 5.59 -16.44
C ILE A 1131 7.87 6.91 -16.16
N ARG A 1132 8.57 7.87 -15.54
CA ARG A 1132 7.99 9.17 -15.17
C ARG A 1132 7.81 10.01 -16.43
N ASP A 1133 6.66 10.69 -16.56
CA ASP A 1133 6.32 11.53 -17.72
C ASP A 1133 6.26 10.78 -19.08
N ALA A 1134 6.16 9.44 -19.05
CA ALA A 1134 6.13 8.55 -20.22
C ALA A 1134 5.22 9.00 -21.38
N ARG A 1135 4.11 9.69 -21.08
CA ARG A 1135 3.17 10.25 -22.09
C ARG A 1135 3.86 11.09 -23.17
N PHE A 1136 4.90 11.86 -22.82
CA PHE A 1136 5.64 12.68 -23.79
C PHE A 1136 6.60 11.86 -24.66
N LEU A 1137 7.02 10.68 -24.20
CA LEU A 1137 7.85 9.74 -24.96
C LEU A 1137 7.05 8.81 -25.87
N ARG A 1138 5.74 8.64 -25.63
CA ARG A 1138 4.88 7.69 -26.36
C ARG A 1138 4.98 7.81 -27.89
N LYS A 1139 5.11 9.04 -28.42
CA LYS A 1139 5.25 9.30 -29.86
C LYS A 1139 6.63 8.97 -30.46
N PHE A 1140 7.64 8.72 -29.63
CA PHE A 1140 8.98 8.29 -30.02
C PHE A 1140 9.19 6.77 -29.85
N LEU A 1141 8.15 6.03 -29.41
CA LEU A 1141 8.22 4.58 -29.28
C LEU A 1141 8.28 3.90 -30.66
N PRO A 1142 9.09 2.84 -30.81
CA PRO A 1142 9.11 2.06 -32.04
C PRO A 1142 7.76 1.35 -32.20
N LYS A 1143 7.20 1.36 -33.42
CA LYS A 1143 5.98 0.59 -33.70
C LYS A 1143 6.29 -0.91 -33.64
N PRO A 1144 5.52 -1.72 -32.90
CA PRO A 1144 5.74 -3.16 -32.81
C PRO A 1144 5.75 -3.85 -34.18
N VAL A 1145 6.75 -4.71 -34.40
CA VAL A 1145 6.84 -5.51 -35.64
C VAL A 1145 5.96 -6.74 -35.47
N ARG A 1146 4.78 -6.73 -36.11
CA ARG A 1146 3.88 -7.88 -36.18
C ARG A 1146 4.55 -9.03 -36.95
N ARG A 1147 4.49 -10.24 -36.38
CA ARG A 1147 5.02 -11.48 -36.97
C ARG A 1147 3.90 -12.51 -37.11
N ASP A 1148 4.15 -13.57 -37.87
CA ASP A 1148 3.32 -14.77 -37.75
C ASP A 1148 3.65 -15.45 -36.41
N ARG A 1149 2.73 -15.32 -35.44
CA ARG A 1149 2.89 -15.88 -34.09
C ARG A 1149 2.93 -17.41 -34.10
N GLU A 1150 2.21 -18.07 -35.00
CA GLU A 1150 2.22 -19.53 -35.06
C GLU A 1150 3.54 -20.03 -35.61
N GLN A 1151 3.98 -19.50 -36.76
CA GLN A 1151 5.27 -19.85 -37.33
C GLN A 1151 6.43 -19.53 -36.38
N LEU A 1152 6.42 -18.35 -35.73
CA LEU A 1152 7.43 -17.97 -34.75
C LEU A 1152 7.47 -18.93 -33.56
N VAL A 1153 6.33 -19.39 -33.04
CA VAL A 1153 6.29 -20.37 -31.95
C VAL A 1153 6.83 -21.72 -32.42
N ARG A 1154 6.41 -22.21 -33.60
CA ARG A 1154 6.93 -23.47 -34.19
C ARG A 1154 8.46 -23.45 -34.33
N ASP A 1155 9.02 -22.38 -34.91
CA ASP A 1155 10.47 -22.20 -35.12
C ASP A 1155 11.29 -21.90 -33.84
N SER A 1156 10.60 -21.58 -32.75
CA SER A 1156 11.21 -21.40 -31.43
C SER A 1156 11.10 -22.67 -30.58
N VAL A 1157 10.07 -23.51 -30.79
CA VAL A 1157 9.89 -24.80 -30.13
C VAL A 1157 10.84 -25.86 -30.66
N ARG A 1158 11.00 -26.01 -31.98
CA ARG A 1158 11.96 -26.98 -32.58
C ARG A 1158 13.38 -26.77 -32.05
N ARG A 1159 13.82 -25.51 -32.04
CA ARG A 1159 15.10 -25.04 -31.51
C ARG A 1159 15.27 -25.20 -30.00
N GLU A 1160 14.18 -25.38 -29.26
CA GLU A 1160 14.14 -25.61 -27.81
C GLU A 1160 14.08 -27.12 -27.47
N LEU A 1161 13.99 -27.97 -28.50
CA LEU A 1161 13.98 -29.43 -28.44
C LEU A 1161 15.15 -30.08 -29.21
N ASP A 1162 16.08 -29.27 -29.74
CA ASP A 1162 17.22 -29.67 -30.59
C ASP A 1162 16.81 -30.54 -31.81
N LEU A 1163 15.73 -30.13 -32.49
CA LEU A 1163 15.19 -30.70 -33.75
C LEU A 1163 15.59 -29.89 -34.99
#